data_AF-W6L274-F1
#
_entry.id   AF-W6L274-F1
#
_cell.length_a   1.000
_cell.length_b   1.000
_cell.length_c   1.000
_cell.angle_alpha   90.00
_cell.angle_beta   90.00
_cell.angle_gamma   90.00
#
_symmetry.space_group_name_H-M   'P 1'
#
loop_
_entity.id
_entity.type
_entity.pdbx_description
1 polymer ?
#
loop_
_entity_poly.entity_id
_entity_poly.type
_entity_poly.pdbx_seq_one_letter_code
_entity_poly.pdbx_strand_id
1 'polypeptide(L)'
;MRRFYDVLIWTHVNPSISRYFSTEFFQLFGRHPTSIPPSRPQLEVTTKTIEHVPPISHSLWKEQLKFFENEVYSNPNSVDNTVCLNTLKCFSTFLSHPAHRRSVAVEMLWKKALEVLSASHIGGEAVVQNMVYTAFILYYSRKYLECKELTYSALGPIFQETSTELTSLPQYQAFLQLLSLYVLSGMQVGHRIDTKAQLTSTRLLSESVRKMRNATNKSEQRLVASSILLLLYSYDWVYHFLSTTGQSSANGLDNSFVMRLRSLGPSWAKSLFQNSPQSTREVVSAISQQPQRSPPSLFFITGRQAETEGDVNSLRILLQSSIKMEEAFPNIRVFGMSVLLADIFMKIQKRGGALAERALDYAGGSLSAETLAIVGDTSWGYKKAIYWLTEMRGPEAYFALKKILFHKDPSVFAELQESHGDVLTGKRGANWKAALAQINSSLSFADSTWRRQLPTTLRLLSDADRKKEFFDLIREYDLRDGTHNLMVAASLAQMLRRSGKWYHYNQVIDLIAASNIPQSEEGDGFLKEACLQTIYALRNANRWEEALSTYALMRSVMPAQVHRLLCFMICGMPPSSPWQNALQTLSAVAPVPPECLKTLACMYGDDDEVPQTPRERKYILHGLIRVGRWETLLKVAKANPDEVECWIAFFKASEACGCVVPYEASLLRQTPLSVWRDERVLKQAFLSSFANGFLKELDEVLEEISGQCSLSKEVSGLIRFLVHGRTSKGTQISDSYLGHCYTSFVSAFKGKICVSIDPKVSKGPQPSSTDRRGDLAAWFKVPEFCIARAQSGSDTSYYLQPFPLVNTIPKQLFYANSEIVIGYKPIGASIQSVARGVLRFVDTHGTYRIGFLIAPSASGLFLLRKSVIGVKNMELTLQIEMELIPCSVCPSPLLSAKFFARYKMVFLDRSKSEGVVKLLATLSRVPLASANDMIRNLKMDLNSEGWTFVEEDVDFGDSYRVRQLNVLDLHLGKHSQFTIPSSRLKNYSH
;
A
#
# COMPACT_ATOMS: atom_id res chain seq x y z
N MET A 1 27.49 10.34 45.20
CA MET A 1 26.41 11.29 45.56
C MET A 1 26.75 12.65 44.95
N ARG A 2 25.82 13.32 44.24
CA ARG A 2 25.19 14.64 44.60
C ARG A 2 26.20 15.78 44.85
N ARG A 3 26.12 17.01 44.29
CA ARG A 3 25.20 17.81 43.42
C ARG A 3 26.06 18.99 42.83
N PHE A 4 25.70 19.88 41.88
CA PHE A 4 24.56 20.13 40.95
C PHE A 4 25.09 20.94 39.71
N TYR A 5 24.36 21.20 38.61
CA TYR A 5 23.49 22.39 38.29
C TYR A 5 24.07 23.76 38.75
N ASP A 6 24.08 24.87 37.96
CA ASP A 6 23.10 25.32 36.95
C ASP A 6 23.56 26.51 36.04
N VAL A 7 22.79 26.79 34.96
CA VAL A 7 22.48 28.12 34.30
C VAL A 7 23.58 29.04 33.70
N LEU A 8 23.67 29.03 32.35
CA LEU A 8 23.29 30.11 31.37
C LEU A 8 23.93 31.54 31.39
N ILE A 9 24.23 32.07 30.17
CA ILE A 9 24.26 33.49 29.68
C ILE A 9 25.63 34.12 29.22
N TRP A 10 25.78 34.14 27.87
CA TRP A 10 26.23 35.23 26.96
C TRP A 10 27.70 35.67 26.66
N THR A 11 27.84 35.95 25.34
CA THR A 11 28.64 36.97 24.61
C THR A 11 30.13 36.79 24.24
N HIS A 12 30.37 36.89 22.92
CA HIS A 12 31.50 37.47 22.14
C HIS A 12 32.92 37.53 22.77
N VAL A 13 34.02 37.24 22.06
CA VAL A 13 34.57 38.01 20.91
C VAL A 13 35.70 37.20 20.22
N ASN A 14 35.56 36.99 18.90
CA ASN A 14 36.58 36.93 17.82
C ASN A 14 37.91 36.11 17.97
N PRO A 15 38.66 35.88 16.85
CA PRO A 15 39.27 34.57 16.66
C PRO A 15 40.80 34.61 16.49
N SER A 16 41.40 33.43 16.62
CA SER A 16 42.72 33.16 16.05
C SER A 16 42.85 31.67 15.72
N ILE A 17 42.95 31.38 14.43
CA ILE A 17 43.91 30.43 13.82
C ILE A 17 43.94 30.79 12.33
N SER A 18 45.02 31.49 11.95
CA SER A 18 45.44 31.62 10.56
C SER A 18 46.44 30.50 10.22
N ARG A 19 46.70 30.34 8.91
CA ARG A 19 47.65 29.42 8.25
C ARG A 19 47.05 28.08 7.79
N TYR A 20 46.64 28.05 6.53
CA TYR A 20 47.40 27.38 5.45
C TYR A 20 47.00 28.02 4.10
N PHE A 21 47.76 27.73 3.03
CA PHE A 21 47.63 28.24 1.65
C PHE A 21 48.13 29.67 1.37
N SER A 22 49.46 29.77 1.24
CA SER A 22 50.17 30.87 0.60
C SER A 22 50.22 30.72 -0.93
N THR A 23 49.59 31.66 -1.64
CA THR A 23 50.08 32.43 -2.81
C THR A 23 50.90 31.84 -3.97
N GLU A 24 51.46 30.63 -3.93
CA GLU A 24 52.28 30.08 -5.03
C GLU A 24 51.45 29.46 -6.17
N PHE A 25 50.20 29.07 -5.90
CA PHE A 25 49.32 28.46 -6.90
C PHE A 25 48.79 29.45 -7.97
N PHE A 26 48.68 30.74 -7.64
CA PHE A 26 48.05 31.74 -8.52
C PHE A 26 48.99 32.37 -9.56
N GLN A 27 50.30 32.07 -9.53
CA GLN A 27 51.26 32.64 -10.50
C GLN A 27 51.38 31.85 -11.82
N LEU A 28 50.75 30.67 -11.95
CA LEU A 28 50.91 29.80 -13.12
C LEU A 28 49.94 30.03 -14.29
N PHE A 29 48.91 30.88 -14.14
CA PHE A 29 47.89 31.11 -15.19
C PHE A 29 47.67 32.60 -15.50
N GLY A 30 48.74 33.40 -15.50
CA GLY A 30 48.69 34.79 -15.92
C GLY A 30 48.59 34.96 -17.45
N ARG A 31 47.44 35.44 -17.94
CA ARG A 31 47.37 36.32 -19.13
C ARG A 31 46.31 37.41 -18.93
N HIS A 32 46.74 38.66 -18.91
CA HIS A 32 45.87 39.82 -19.05
C HIS A 32 45.20 39.85 -20.43
N PRO A 33 43.95 40.35 -20.51
CA PRO A 33 43.44 41.04 -21.69
C PRO A 33 43.50 42.55 -21.48
N THR A 34 44.44 43.22 -22.14
CA THR A 34 44.34 44.66 -22.42
C THR A 34 43.23 44.91 -23.43
N SER A 35 42.33 45.84 -23.13
CA SER A 35 41.57 46.70 -24.06
C SER A 35 41.05 46.11 -25.38
N ILE A 36 39.73 45.96 -25.49
CA ILE A 36 38.84 46.54 -26.52
C ILE A 36 37.38 46.15 -26.16
N PRO A 37 36.40 47.06 -26.16
CA PRO A 37 35.01 46.70 -25.91
C PRO A 37 34.29 46.28 -27.21
N PRO A 38 33.78 45.05 -27.33
CA PRO A 38 32.81 44.72 -28.36
C PRO A 38 31.41 45.21 -27.92
N SER A 39 30.89 46.17 -28.69
CA SER A 39 29.48 46.50 -28.91
C SER A 39 28.41 45.70 -28.14
N ARG A 40 27.54 46.43 -27.41
CA ARG A 40 26.26 45.93 -26.88
C ARG A 40 25.52 45.08 -27.94
N PRO A 41 25.06 43.86 -27.63
CA PRO A 41 23.94 43.29 -28.37
C PRO A 41 22.72 44.16 -28.08
N GLN A 42 22.16 44.80 -29.10
CA GLN A 42 20.87 45.46 -28.98
C GLN A 42 19.83 44.36 -28.70
N LEU A 43 19.13 44.46 -27.58
CA LEU A 43 17.90 43.70 -27.38
C LEU A 43 16.88 44.25 -28.38
N GLU A 44 16.66 43.53 -29.48
CA GLU A 44 15.52 43.80 -30.35
C GLU A 44 14.25 43.61 -29.54
N VAL A 45 13.50 44.70 -29.38
CA VAL A 45 12.19 44.68 -28.71
C VAL A 45 11.18 44.07 -29.69
N THR A 46 11.17 42.75 -29.82
CA THR A 46 10.10 42.05 -30.52
C THR A 46 8.83 42.11 -29.68
N THR A 47 8.02 43.14 -29.92
CA THR A 47 6.61 43.17 -29.52
C THR A 47 5.86 42.04 -30.23
N LYS A 48 5.81 40.87 -29.60
CA LYS A 48 4.85 39.81 -29.94
C LYS A 48 3.76 39.73 -28.88
N THR A 49 2.55 39.53 -29.39
CA THR A 49 1.29 39.56 -28.66
C THR A 49 1.24 38.49 -27.57
N ILE A 50 0.45 38.75 -26.53
CA ILE A 50 0.27 37.85 -25.38
C ILE A 50 -0.48 36.59 -25.83
N GLU A 51 0.26 35.53 -26.14
CA GLU A 51 -0.26 34.16 -26.19
C GLU A 51 0.20 33.38 -24.95
N HIS A 52 -0.55 32.35 -24.57
CA HIS A 52 -0.47 31.69 -23.27
C HIS A 52 0.95 31.23 -22.88
N VAL A 53 1.52 31.87 -21.86
CA VAL A 53 2.78 31.46 -21.23
C VAL A 53 2.59 30.09 -20.55
N PRO A 54 3.39 29.06 -20.88
CA PRO A 54 3.33 27.76 -20.21
C PRO A 54 3.84 27.86 -18.76
N PRO A 55 3.57 26.87 -17.89
CA PRO A 55 4.02 26.91 -16.50
C PRO A 55 5.54 27.12 -16.42
N ILE A 56 5.95 28.04 -15.53
CA ILE A 56 7.33 28.51 -15.36
C ILE A 56 8.28 27.31 -15.25
N SER A 57 9.33 27.28 -16.06
CA SER A 57 10.26 26.14 -16.08
C SER A 57 10.92 25.94 -14.71
N HIS A 58 11.15 24.67 -14.34
CA HIS A 58 11.93 24.31 -13.15
C HIS A 58 13.41 24.73 -13.20
N SER A 59 13.86 25.42 -14.26
CA SER A 59 15.25 25.84 -14.46
C SER A 59 15.52 27.29 -14.04
N LEU A 60 14.57 28.21 -14.22
CA LEU A 60 14.80 29.65 -14.08
C LEU A 60 15.34 30.07 -12.70
N TRP A 61 14.80 29.51 -11.61
CA TRP A 61 15.29 29.83 -10.26
C TRP A 61 16.69 29.24 -9.99
N LYS A 62 17.05 28.12 -10.63
CA LYS A 62 18.38 27.51 -10.52
C LYS A 62 19.42 28.30 -11.30
N GLU A 63 19.02 28.83 -12.45
CA GLU A 63 19.85 29.73 -13.25
C GLU A 63 20.15 31.03 -12.48
N GLN A 64 19.15 31.65 -11.84
CA GLN A 64 19.40 32.82 -10.98
C GLN A 64 20.19 32.49 -9.72
N LEU A 65 19.95 31.34 -9.05
CA LEU A 65 20.78 30.94 -7.92
C LEU A 65 22.26 30.79 -8.32
N LYS A 66 22.55 30.15 -9.47
CA LYS A 66 23.91 30.06 -10.00
C LYS A 66 24.51 31.42 -10.34
N PHE A 67 23.71 32.33 -10.89
CA PHE A 67 24.16 33.68 -11.21
C PHE A 67 24.52 34.46 -9.93
N PHE A 68 23.67 34.40 -8.90
CA PHE A 68 23.99 34.92 -7.57
C PHE A 68 25.24 34.27 -6.95
N GLU A 69 25.37 32.94 -7.01
CA GLU A 69 26.54 32.23 -6.46
C GLU A 69 27.86 32.62 -7.18
N ASN A 70 27.81 32.84 -8.50
CA ASN A 70 28.94 33.38 -9.28
C ASN A 70 29.25 34.84 -8.92
N GLU A 71 28.23 35.67 -8.66
CA GLU A 71 28.41 37.07 -8.27
C GLU A 71 29.01 37.19 -6.86
N VAL A 72 28.56 36.36 -5.91
CA VAL A 72 29.16 36.23 -4.57
C VAL A 72 30.62 35.76 -4.66
N TYR A 73 30.94 34.83 -5.56
CA TYR A 73 32.31 34.37 -5.76
C TYR A 73 33.21 35.46 -6.37
N SER A 74 32.68 36.25 -7.30
CA SER A 74 33.43 37.30 -8.01
C SER A 74 33.59 38.58 -7.18
N ASN A 75 32.55 38.96 -6.42
CA ASN A 75 32.42 40.22 -5.68
C ASN A 75 31.95 39.98 -4.23
N PRO A 76 32.70 39.23 -3.38
CA PRO A 76 32.23 38.76 -2.07
C PRO A 76 31.88 39.86 -1.05
N ASN A 77 32.37 41.09 -1.25
CA ASN A 77 32.13 42.23 -0.37
C ASN A 77 31.04 43.21 -0.90
N SER A 78 30.54 43.01 -2.13
CA SER A 78 29.65 43.98 -2.79
C SER A 78 28.81 43.34 -3.89
N VAL A 79 27.93 42.40 -3.52
CA VAL A 79 26.94 41.83 -4.43
C VAL A 79 25.90 42.89 -4.79
N ASP A 80 25.58 43.04 -6.07
CA ASP A 80 24.56 43.99 -6.51
C ASP A 80 23.16 43.60 -5.97
N ASN A 81 22.53 44.56 -5.29
CA ASN A 81 21.16 44.45 -4.78
C ASN A 81 20.14 44.06 -5.86
N THR A 82 20.35 44.40 -7.15
CA THR A 82 19.43 43.96 -8.22
C THR A 82 19.48 42.44 -8.43
N VAL A 83 20.65 41.82 -8.23
CA VAL A 83 20.85 40.36 -8.32
C VAL A 83 20.16 39.66 -7.15
N CYS A 84 20.34 40.17 -5.93
CA CYS A 84 19.66 39.69 -4.74
C CYS A 84 18.13 39.78 -4.90
N LEU A 85 17.63 40.94 -5.35
CA LEU A 85 16.20 41.21 -5.56
C LEU A 85 15.59 40.28 -6.63
N ASN A 86 16.28 40.09 -7.76
CA ASN A 86 15.82 39.20 -8.82
C ASN A 86 15.82 37.73 -8.37
N THR A 87 16.84 37.29 -7.63
CA THR A 87 16.93 35.93 -7.09
C THR A 87 15.79 35.65 -6.10
N LEU A 88 15.57 36.53 -5.12
CA LEU A 88 14.47 36.42 -4.15
C LEU A 88 13.10 36.49 -4.83
N LYS A 89 12.92 37.36 -5.84
CA LYS A 89 11.69 37.45 -6.64
C LYS A 89 11.41 36.15 -7.41
N CYS A 90 12.44 35.53 -8.01
CA CYS A 90 12.32 34.23 -8.67
C CYS A 90 11.92 33.12 -7.69
N PHE A 91 12.56 33.03 -6.51
CA PHE A 91 12.21 32.06 -5.47
C PHE A 91 10.77 32.27 -4.97
N SER A 92 10.39 33.51 -4.69
CA SER A 92 9.04 33.87 -4.25
C SER A 92 7.99 33.56 -5.32
N THR A 93 8.28 33.79 -6.60
CA THR A 93 7.36 33.49 -7.71
C THR A 93 7.17 31.98 -7.87
N PHE A 94 8.25 31.20 -7.82
CA PHE A 94 8.19 29.72 -7.86
C PHE A 94 7.33 29.15 -6.71
N LEU A 95 7.58 29.58 -5.47
CA LEU A 95 6.83 29.13 -4.30
C LEU A 95 5.40 29.71 -4.21
N SER A 96 5.11 30.81 -4.92
CA SER A 96 3.73 31.32 -5.00
C SER A 96 2.78 30.32 -5.65
N HIS A 97 3.26 29.47 -6.56
CA HIS A 97 2.45 28.44 -7.20
C HIS A 97 2.23 27.26 -6.24
N PRO A 98 0.98 26.87 -5.92
CA PRO A 98 0.72 25.89 -4.88
C PRO A 98 1.42 24.54 -5.07
N ALA A 99 1.45 24.00 -6.29
CA ALA A 99 2.08 22.72 -6.60
C ALA A 99 3.52 22.53 -6.05
N HIS A 100 4.29 23.61 -5.86
CA HIS A 100 5.71 23.54 -5.47
C HIS A 100 5.99 23.75 -3.97
N ARG A 101 5.01 24.16 -3.15
CA ARG A 101 5.22 24.59 -1.74
C ARG A 101 5.63 23.48 -0.76
N ARG A 102 5.51 22.21 -1.16
CA ARG A 102 6.02 21.06 -0.41
C ARG A 102 7.10 20.28 -1.19
N SER A 103 7.61 20.83 -2.29
CA SER A 103 8.64 20.17 -3.11
C SER A 103 9.96 19.99 -2.33
N VAL A 104 10.75 18.97 -2.70
CA VAL A 104 12.08 18.71 -2.09
C VAL A 104 12.99 19.97 -2.10
N ALA A 105 12.85 20.84 -3.10
CA ALA A 105 13.64 22.07 -3.22
C ALA A 105 13.36 23.13 -2.13
N VAL A 106 12.20 23.09 -1.46
CA VAL A 106 11.76 24.12 -0.50
C VAL A 106 12.78 24.38 0.60
N GLU A 107 13.44 23.33 1.14
CA GLU A 107 14.42 23.53 2.20
C GLU A 107 15.68 24.28 1.75
N MET A 108 16.14 24.01 0.53
CA MET A 108 17.23 24.77 -0.07
C MET A 108 16.80 26.22 -0.28
N LEU A 109 15.60 26.44 -0.83
CA LEU A 109 15.13 27.76 -1.22
C LEU A 109 14.99 28.73 -0.04
N TRP A 110 14.44 28.31 1.11
CA TRP A 110 14.32 29.24 2.26
C TRP A 110 15.67 29.52 2.93
N LYS A 111 16.57 28.54 3.00
CA LYS A 111 17.95 28.75 3.51
C LYS A 111 18.72 29.70 2.59
N LYS A 112 18.68 29.45 1.28
CA LYS A 112 19.29 30.32 0.27
C LYS A 112 18.66 31.72 0.25
N ALA A 113 17.37 31.88 0.52
CA ALA A 113 16.77 33.20 0.65
C ALA A 113 17.36 34.00 1.83
N LEU A 114 17.66 33.35 2.97
CA LEU A 114 18.35 33.99 4.10
C LEU A 114 19.81 34.33 3.76
N GLU A 115 20.53 33.44 3.06
CA GLU A 115 21.89 33.73 2.56
C GLU A 115 21.89 34.96 1.62
N VAL A 116 20.99 35.00 0.64
CA VAL A 116 20.83 36.13 -0.30
C VAL A 116 20.45 37.42 0.43
N LEU A 117 19.57 37.35 1.44
CA LEU A 117 19.22 38.51 2.26
C LEU A 117 20.42 39.02 3.07
N SER A 118 21.28 38.12 3.58
CA SER A 118 22.47 38.52 4.36
C SER A 118 23.55 39.21 3.54
N ALA A 119 23.67 38.91 2.24
CA ALA A 119 24.61 39.54 1.31
C ALA A 119 24.15 40.93 0.78
N SER A 120 22.91 41.33 1.07
CA SER A 120 22.28 42.58 0.62
C SER A 120 22.75 43.79 1.45
N HIS A 121 23.99 44.25 1.26
CA HIS A 121 24.68 45.17 2.19
C HIS A 121 24.38 46.68 2.07
N ILE A 122 23.43 47.13 1.22
CA ILE A 122 23.17 48.57 1.01
C ILE A 122 21.76 48.94 1.48
N GLY A 123 21.66 49.82 2.50
CA GLY A 123 20.40 50.31 3.06
C GLY A 123 19.54 51.12 2.08
N GLY A 124 18.22 51.12 2.31
CA GLY A 124 17.23 51.82 1.48
C GLY A 124 16.05 50.93 1.08
N GLU A 125 15.27 51.38 0.09
CA GLU A 125 14.01 50.73 -0.32
C GLU A 125 14.18 49.28 -0.81
N ALA A 126 15.32 48.98 -1.46
CA ALA A 126 15.65 47.65 -1.96
C ALA A 126 15.73 46.60 -0.83
N VAL A 127 16.20 46.97 0.37
CA VAL A 127 16.31 46.06 1.51
C VAL A 127 14.93 45.65 2.03
N VAL A 128 14.01 46.61 2.13
CA VAL A 128 12.63 46.33 2.59
C VAL A 128 11.94 45.40 1.59
N GLN A 129 12.18 45.58 0.29
CA GLN A 129 11.62 44.69 -0.74
C GLN A 129 12.26 43.29 -0.73
N ASN A 130 13.56 43.18 -0.43
CA ASN A 130 14.24 41.90 -0.20
C ASN A 130 13.68 41.18 1.04
N MET A 131 13.40 41.91 2.13
CA MET A 131 12.72 41.38 3.32
C MET A 131 11.30 40.89 3.01
N VAL A 132 10.52 41.64 2.21
CA VAL A 132 9.18 41.22 1.76
C VAL A 132 9.22 39.88 1.02
N TYR A 133 10.08 39.74 -0.01
CA TYR A 133 10.19 38.48 -0.75
C TYR A 133 10.69 37.33 0.14
N THR A 134 11.63 37.59 1.03
CA THR A 134 12.12 36.59 1.99
C THR A 134 11.02 36.15 2.95
N ALA A 135 10.19 37.07 3.46
CA ALA A 135 9.03 36.75 4.30
C ALA A 135 7.98 35.91 3.54
N PHE A 136 7.66 36.24 2.28
CA PHE A 136 6.79 35.38 1.46
C PHE A 136 7.39 33.98 1.24
N ILE A 137 8.71 33.87 0.98
CA ILE A 137 9.40 32.59 0.84
C ILE A 137 9.30 31.76 2.13
N LEU A 138 9.60 32.36 3.29
CA LEU A 138 9.50 31.69 4.59
C LEU A 138 8.05 31.23 4.86
N TYR A 139 7.07 32.09 4.63
CA TYR A 139 5.65 31.78 4.80
C TYR A 139 5.19 30.62 3.90
N TYR A 140 5.50 30.65 2.59
CA TYR A 140 5.18 29.55 1.68
C TYR A 140 5.93 28.25 2.01
N SER A 141 7.12 28.36 2.60
CA SER A 141 7.93 27.23 3.10
C SER A 141 7.48 26.72 4.48
N ARG A 142 6.37 27.24 5.03
CA ARG A 142 5.84 26.95 6.37
C ARG A 142 6.80 27.27 7.53
N LYS A 143 7.76 28.17 7.30
CA LYS A 143 8.68 28.71 8.30
C LYS A 143 8.05 29.91 8.99
N TYR A 144 6.93 29.66 9.66
CA TYR A 144 6.09 30.70 10.23
C TYR A 144 6.72 31.41 11.43
N LEU A 145 7.52 30.72 12.23
CA LEU A 145 8.25 31.34 13.34
C LEU A 145 9.33 32.28 12.80
N GLU A 146 10.16 31.79 11.89
CA GLU A 146 11.23 32.56 11.25
C GLU A 146 10.67 33.74 10.44
N CYS A 147 9.52 33.55 9.78
CA CYS A 147 8.77 34.62 9.11
C CYS A 147 8.25 35.68 10.10
N LYS A 148 7.69 35.26 11.24
CA LYS A 148 7.24 36.18 12.30
C LYS A 148 8.42 36.99 12.86
N GLU A 149 9.56 36.37 13.11
CA GLU A 149 10.76 37.04 13.63
C GLU A 149 11.34 38.04 12.62
N LEU A 150 11.48 37.65 11.35
CA LEU A 150 11.94 38.54 10.28
C LEU A 150 11.01 39.74 10.11
N THR A 151 9.69 39.52 10.05
CA THR A 151 8.71 40.60 9.89
C THR A 151 8.65 41.50 11.12
N TYR A 152 8.77 40.96 12.33
CA TYR A 152 8.86 41.76 13.56
C TYR A 152 10.10 42.66 13.57
N SER A 153 11.27 42.11 13.22
CA SER A 153 12.53 42.86 13.14
C SER A 153 12.44 43.99 12.10
N ALA A 154 11.91 43.70 10.91
CA ALA A 154 11.71 44.70 9.86
C ALA A 154 10.70 45.81 10.23
N LEU A 155 9.69 45.48 11.04
CA LEU A 155 8.70 46.44 11.56
C LEU A 155 9.17 47.17 12.83
N GLY A 156 10.29 46.74 13.44
CA GLY A 156 10.83 47.27 14.69
C GLY A 156 10.93 48.80 14.77
N PRO A 157 11.51 49.50 13.77
CA PRO A 157 11.58 50.97 13.76
C PRO A 157 10.19 51.62 13.81
N ILE A 158 9.24 51.10 13.02
CA ILE A 158 7.86 51.60 12.97
C ILE A 158 7.10 51.34 14.28
N PHE A 159 7.41 50.26 14.99
CA PHE A 159 6.85 49.95 16.31
C PHE A 159 7.41 50.81 17.46
N GLN A 160 8.54 51.50 17.24
CA GLN A 160 9.20 52.33 18.25
C GLN A 160 8.91 53.82 18.07
N GLU A 161 8.81 54.30 16.83
CA GLU A 161 8.63 55.72 16.54
C GLU A 161 7.16 56.11 16.29
N THR A 162 6.71 57.16 16.99
CA THR A 162 5.34 57.70 16.86
C THR A 162 5.15 58.60 15.63
N SER A 163 6.21 59.16 15.04
CA SER A 163 6.13 60.28 14.08
C SER A 163 6.86 60.09 12.74
N THR A 164 7.36 58.90 12.40
CA THR A 164 7.99 58.66 11.10
C THR A 164 6.96 58.59 9.98
N GLU A 165 6.70 59.72 9.30
CA GLU A 165 6.00 59.69 8.00
C GLU A 165 6.89 58.98 6.97
N LEU A 166 6.44 57.82 6.48
CA LEU A 166 7.10 57.13 5.36
C LEU A 166 7.06 58.03 4.12
N THR A 167 8.20 58.18 3.45
CA THR A 167 8.40 59.19 2.40
C THR A 167 7.91 58.75 1.03
N SER A 168 7.85 57.45 0.76
CA SER A 168 7.48 56.92 -0.56
C SER A 168 6.32 55.92 -0.53
N LEU A 169 5.58 55.84 -1.65
CA LEU A 169 4.47 54.90 -1.82
C LEU A 169 4.90 53.41 -1.76
N PRO A 170 6.04 53.00 -2.36
CA PRO A 170 6.57 51.65 -2.24
C PRO A 170 6.87 51.22 -0.80
N GLN A 171 7.34 52.12 0.07
CA GLN A 171 7.55 51.83 1.49
C GLN A 171 6.24 51.44 2.18
N TYR A 172 5.17 52.25 2.02
CA TYR A 172 3.84 51.90 2.55
C TYR A 172 3.36 50.53 2.03
N GLN A 173 3.55 50.25 0.74
CA GLN A 173 3.20 48.94 0.16
C GLN A 173 3.93 47.79 0.86
N ALA A 174 5.26 47.90 0.98
CA ALA A 174 6.10 46.86 1.57
C ALA A 174 5.79 46.63 3.06
N PHE A 175 5.60 47.69 3.85
CA PHE A 175 5.27 47.56 5.27
C PHE A 175 3.86 47.00 5.51
N LEU A 176 2.87 47.32 4.67
CA LEU A 176 1.55 46.66 4.71
C LEU A 176 1.67 45.15 4.43
N GLN A 177 2.53 44.75 3.49
CA GLN A 177 2.78 43.34 3.16
C GLN A 177 3.49 42.61 4.32
N LEU A 178 4.55 43.19 4.90
CA LEU A 178 5.23 42.64 6.08
C LEU A 178 4.29 42.49 7.28
N LEU A 179 3.43 43.47 7.53
CA LEU A 179 2.46 43.46 8.63
C LEU A 179 1.35 42.42 8.41
N SER A 180 0.93 42.20 7.15
CA SER A 180 0.02 41.11 6.78
C SER A 180 0.65 39.75 7.08
N LEU A 181 1.91 39.55 6.66
CA LEU A 181 2.65 38.31 6.93
C LEU A 181 2.94 38.11 8.42
N TYR A 182 3.20 39.18 9.18
CA TYR A 182 3.32 39.12 10.65
C TYR A 182 2.06 38.57 11.31
N VAL A 183 0.89 39.11 10.94
CA VAL A 183 -0.43 38.70 11.43
C VAL A 183 -0.72 37.24 11.09
N LEU A 184 -0.54 36.84 9.83
CA LEU A 184 -0.80 35.47 9.37
C LEU A 184 0.17 34.46 10.01
N SER A 185 1.46 34.80 10.10
CA SER A 185 2.47 33.93 10.73
C SER A 185 2.22 33.79 12.23
N GLY A 186 1.84 34.86 12.92
CA GLY A 186 1.45 34.82 14.33
C GLY A 186 0.29 33.86 14.58
N MET A 187 -0.76 33.91 13.76
CA MET A 187 -1.89 32.99 13.81
C MET A 187 -1.46 31.53 13.62
N GLN A 188 -0.61 31.23 12.63
CA GLN A 188 -0.14 29.85 12.36
C GLN A 188 0.70 29.26 13.50
N VAL A 189 1.40 30.10 14.27
CA VAL A 189 2.17 29.69 15.46
C VAL A 189 1.29 29.65 16.73
N GLY A 190 0.00 30.01 16.65
CA GLY A 190 -0.90 30.10 17.80
C GLY A 190 -0.63 31.29 18.72
N HIS A 191 0.15 32.27 18.27
CA HIS A 191 0.45 33.49 19.02
C HIS A 191 -0.65 34.55 18.84
N ARG A 192 -0.97 35.27 19.93
CA ARG A 192 -1.83 36.46 19.87
C ARG A 192 -1.16 37.58 19.06
N ILE A 193 -1.97 38.46 18.50
CA ILE A 193 -1.50 39.63 17.74
C ILE A 193 -1.30 40.80 18.71
N ASP A 194 -0.07 41.29 18.83
CA ASP A 194 0.27 42.32 19.81
C ASP A 194 -0.48 43.63 19.60
N THR A 195 -0.83 44.30 20.70
CA THR A 195 -1.50 45.61 20.67
C THR A 195 -0.68 46.66 19.90
N LYS A 196 0.66 46.59 19.94
CA LYS A 196 1.55 47.45 19.14
C LYS A 196 1.36 47.24 17.63
N ALA A 197 1.21 45.99 17.19
CA ALA A 197 0.94 45.67 15.79
C ALA A 197 -0.47 46.14 15.38
N GLN A 198 -1.48 45.99 16.25
CA GLN A 198 -2.84 46.51 16.01
C GLN A 198 -2.85 48.04 15.84
N LEU A 199 -2.23 48.79 16.77
CA LEU A 199 -2.12 50.26 16.67
C LEU A 199 -1.42 50.67 15.36
N THR A 200 -0.29 50.02 15.05
CA THR A 200 0.49 50.25 13.82
C THR A 200 -0.32 49.99 12.55
N SER A 201 -1.10 48.91 12.52
CA SER A 201 -2.03 48.60 11.42
C SER A 201 -3.05 49.71 11.20
N THR A 202 -3.64 50.27 12.27
CA THR A 202 -4.61 51.38 12.10
C THR A 202 -3.96 52.67 11.61
N ARG A 203 -2.74 52.99 12.07
CA ARG A 203 -1.96 54.14 11.59
C ARG A 203 -1.60 54.00 10.11
N LEU A 204 -0.92 52.92 9.75
CA LEU A 204 -0.47 52.67 8.38
C LEU A 204 -1.64 52.53 7.40
N LEU A 205 -2.76 51.91 7.80
CA LEU A 205 -3.96 51.84 6.97
C LEU A 205 -4.54 53.24 6.67
N SER A 206 -4.69 54.08 7.70
CA SER A 206 -5.18 55.46 7.57
C SER A 206 -4.31 56.27 6.60
N GLU A 207 -2.99 56.25 6.81
CA GLU A 207 -2.02 56.98 5.99
C GLU A 207 -1.96 56.44 4.55
N SER A 208 -1.99 55.12 4.37
CA SER A 208 -1.96 54.49 3.05
C SER A 208 -3.23 54.80 2.25
N VAL A 209 -4.41 54.81 2.88
CA VAL A 209 -5.67 55.22 2.23
C VAL A 209 -5.62 56.71 1.85
N ARG A 210 -5.08 57.58 2.72
CA ARG A 210 -4.85 59.01 2.41
C ARG A 210 -3.92 59.19 1.22
N LYS A 211 -2.73 58.57 1.24
CA LYS A 211 -1.72 58.68 0.17
C LYS A 211 -2.22 58.05 -1.15
N MET A 212 -2.93 56.91 -1.10
CA MET A 212 -3.53 56.27 -2.28
C MET A 212 -4.58 57.17 -2.97
N ARG A 213 -5.41 57.89 -2.21
CA ARG A 213 -6.38 58.86 -2.79
C ARG A 213 -5.68 60.05 -3.45
N ASN A 214 -4.52 60.45 -2.95
CA ASN A 214 -3.79 61.62 -3.42
C ASN A 214 -2.76 61.30 -4.52
N ALA A 215 -2.42 60.03 -4.74
CA ALA A 215 -1.51 59.60 -5.80
C ALA A 215 -2.13 59.85 -7.19
N THR A 216 -1.34 60.34 -8.14
CA THR A 216 -1.80 60.59 -9.53
C THR A 216 -1.65 59.37 -10.44
N ASN A 217 -0.74 58.44 -10.13
CA ASN A 217 -0.47 57.27 -10.95
C ASN A 217 -1.41 56.09 -10.64
N LYS A 218 -2.20 55.66 -11.64
CA LYS A 218 -3.15 54.56 -11.53
C LYS A 218 -2.51 53.18 -11.26
N SER A 219 -1.25 52.94 -11.65
CA SER A 219 -0.59 51.65 -11.37
C SER A 219 -0.18 51.54 -9.91
N GLU A 220 0.42 52.60 -9.36
CA GLU A 220 0.81 52.72 -7.95
C GLU A 220 -0.41 52.66 -7.02
N GLN A 221 -1.50 53.37 -7.35
CA GLN A 221 -2.78 53.28 -6.65
C GLN A 221 -3.25 51.82 -6.50
N ARG A 222 -3.17 51.02 -7.58
CA ARG A 222 -3.59 49.61 -7.56
C ARG A 222 -2.70 48.74 -6.68
N LEU A 223 -1.38 48.97 -6.69
CA LEU A 223 -0.43 48.21 -5.87
C LEU A 223 -0.66 48.46 -4.37
N VAL A 224 -0.85 49.71 -3.97
CA VAL A 224 -1.19 50.08 -2.58
C VAL A 224 -2.57 49.53 -2.19
N ALA A 225 -3.58 49.67 -3.06
CA ALA A 225 -4.91 49.08 -2.82
C ALA A 225 -4.85 47.56 -2.60
N SER A 226 -4.01 46.84 -3.36
CA SER A 226 -3.82 45.40 -3.19
C SER A 226 -3.16 45.01 -1.86
N SER A 227 -2.32 45.89 -1.30
CA SER A 227 -1.63 45.66 -0.02
C SER A 227 -2.50 46.06 1.17
N ILE A 228 -3.34 47.08 1.00
CA ILE A 228 -4.46 47.38 1.92
C ILE A 228 -5.44 46.19 1.97
N LEU A 229 -5.81 45.62 0.81
CA LEU A 229 -6.63 44.41 0.72
C LEU A 229 -5.99 43.24 1.47
N LEU A 230 -4.70 42.98 1.24
CA LEU A 230 -3.98 41.89 1.89
C LEU A 230 -4.03 42.01 3.43
N LEU A 231 -3.80 43.21 3.97
CA LEU A 231 -3.83 43.44 5.43
C LEU A 231 -5.24 43.27 6.00
N LEU A 232 -6.24 43.85 5.33
CA LEU A 232 -7.64 43.74 5.75
C LEU A 232 -8.13 42.29 5.70
N TYR A 233 -7.84 41.55 4.63
CA TYR A 233 -8.12 40.11 4.53
C TYR A 233 -7.34 39.29 5.56
N SER A 234 -6.14 39.71 5.97
CA SER A 234 -5.38 39.00 7.00
C SER A 234 -6.06 39.08 8.37
N TYR A 235 -6.59 40.25 8.74
CA TYR A 235 -7.36 40.42 9.98
C TYR A 235 -8.73 39.74 9.93
N ASP A 236 -9.43 39.84 8.80
CA ASP A 236 -10.71 39.19 8.54
C ASP A 236 -10.60 37.66 8.58
N TRP A 237 -9.53 37.10 8.02
CA TRP A 237 -9.21 35.68 8.11
C TRP A 237 -9.01 35.23 9.56
N VAL A 238 -8.18 35.93 10.34
CA VAL A 238 -7.94 35.62 11.76
C VAL A 238 -9.25 35.67 12.57
N TYR A 239 -10.09 36.69 12.34
CA TYR A 239 -11.37 36.87 13.02
C TYR A 239 -12.32 35.67 12.80
N HIS A 240 -12.52 35.27 11.55
CA HIS A 240 -13.42 34.15 11.23
C HIS A 240 -12.80 32.77 11.54
N PHE A 241 -11.50 32.57 11.33
CA PHE A 241 -10.83 31.29 11.59
C PHE A 241 -10.90 30.91 13.07
N LEU A 242 -10.56 31.82 13.98
CA LEU A 242 -10.62 31.56 15.43
C LEU A 242 -12.06 31.31 15.92
N SER A 243 -13.05 31.99 15.34
CA SER A 243 -14.47 31.76 15.67
C SER A 243 -14.99 30.38 15.24
N THR A 244 -14.46 29.80 14.17
CA THR A 244 -14.92 28.52 13.60
C THR A 244 -14.22 27.30 14.19
N THR A 245 -13.05 27.48 14.82
CA THR A 245 -12.31 26.39 15.49
C THR A 245 -12.65 26.20 16.99
N GLY A 246 -13.68 26.89 17.50
CA GLY A 246 -14.21 26.65 18.86
C GLY A 246 -13.32 27.11 20.04
N GLN A 247 -12.28 27.90 19.79
CA GLN A 247 -11.39 28.44 20.83
C GLN A 247 -12.01 29.67 21.50
N SER A 248 -12.94 29.43 22.43
CA SER A 248 -13.95 30.39 22.89
C SER A 248 -13.53 31.45 23.92
N SER A 249 -12.23 31.74 24.12
CA SER A 249 -11.79 32.67 25.19
C SER A 249 -10.55 33.53 24.90
N ALA A 250 -10.04 33.57 23.66
CA ALA A 250 -8.81 34.29 23.33
C ALA A 250 -8.90 35.12 22.03
N ASN A 251 -9.88 36.04 21.98
CA ASN A 251 -9.99 37.04 20.90
C ASN A 251 -8.76 37.97 20.89
N GLY A 252 -7.69 37.56 20.21
CA GLY A 252 -6.48 38.35 20.02
C GLY A 252 -6.69 39.63 19.20
N LEU A 253 -7.91 39.85 18.71
CA LEU A 253 -8.39 41.08 18.07
C LEU A 253 -9.51 41.65 18.94
N ASP A 254 -9.33 42.88 19.41
CA ASP A 254 -10.38 43.62 20.12
C ASP A 254 -11.53 43.95 19.15
N ASN A 255 -12.78 43.82 19.60
CA ASN A 255 -13.95 44.27 18.84
C ASN A 255 -13.87 45.78 18.53
N SER A 256 -13.30 46.60 19.42
CA SER A 256 -13.07 48.03 19.16
C SER A 256 -12.07 48.26 18.01
N PHE A 257 -11.05 47.39 17.91
CA PHE A 257 -10.08 47.38 16.83
C PHE A 257 -10.71 46.93 15.49
N VAL A 258 -11.51 45.85 15.50
CA VAL A 258 -12.24 45.39 14.30
C VAL A 258 -13.20 46.47 13.78
N MET A 259 -13.94 47.14 14.67
CA MET A 259 -14.81 48.26 14.29
C MET A 259 -14.03 49.47 13.74
N ARG A 260 -12.82 49.72 14.26
CA ARG A 260 -11.92 50.76 13.73
C ARG A 260 -11.34 50.40 12.36
N LEU A 261 -11.01 49.13 12.11
CA LEU A 261 -10.61 48.67 10.77
C LEU A 261 -11.77 48.80 9.77
N ARG A 262 -13.01 48.49 10.17
CA ARG A 262 -14.20 48.69 9.31
C ARG A 262 -14.43 50.16 8.95
N SER A 263 -14.23 51.11 9.87
CA SER A 263 -14.44 52.53 9.60
C SER A 263 -13.31 53.19 8.80
N LEU A 264 -12.06 52.72 8.96
CA LEU A 264 -10.92 53.12 8.13
C LEU A 264 -10.88 52.42 6.77
N GLY A 265 -11.60 51.31 6.63
CA GLY A 265 -11.66 50.51 5.41
C GLY A 265 -12.24 51.28 4.21
N PRO A 266 -11.69 51.11 3.00
CA PRO A 266 -12.23 51.73 1.80
C PRO A 266 -13.63 51.17 1.44
N SER A 267 -14.47 52.01 0.84
CA SER A 267 -15.90 51.72 0.59
C SER A 267 -16.19 50.54 -0.34
N TRP A 268 -15.18 49.98 -1.01
CA TRP A 268 -15.27 48.75 -1.80
C TRP A 268 -15.03 47.46 -0.99
N ALA A 269 -14.65 47.56 0.29
CA ALA A 269 -14.35 46.43 1.18
C ALA A 269 -15.47 46.15 2.22
N LYS A 270 -16.71 46.53 1.91
CA LYS A 270 -17.84 46.52 2.88
C LYS A 270 -18.25 45.14 3.42
N SER A 271 -17.86 44.06 2.77
CA SER A 271 -18.18 42.67 3.15
C SER A 271 -17.27 42.07 4.24
N LEU A 272 -16.27 42.83 4.71
CA LEU A 272 -15.33 42.34 5.72
C LEU A 272 -15.96 42.16 7.12
N PHE A 273 -15.54 41.10 7.79
CA PHE A 273 -15.95 40.67 9.12
C PHE A 273 -17.45 40.37 9.25
N GLN A 274 -18.15 40.08 8.14
CA GLN A 274 -19.61 39.83 8.14
C GLN A 274 -19.92 38.33 8.04
N ASN A 275 -20.67 37.81 9.00
CA ASN A 275 -21.33 36.51 8.86
C ASN A 275 -22.59 36.70 8.02
N SER A 276 -22.65 36.13 6.80
CA SER A 276 -23.88 36.18 5.99
C SER A 276 -24.91 35.16 6.49
N PRO A 277 -26.17 35.56 6.76
CA PRO A 277 -27.26 34.63 7.07
C PRO A 277 -27.92 34.02 5.81
N GLN A 278 -27.35 34.27 4.62
CA GLN A 278 -27.86 33.79 3.33
C GLN A 278 -27.61 32.30 3.11
N SER A 279 -28.37 31.68 2.21
CA SER A 279 -28.14 30.27 1.86
C SER A 279 -26.79 30.07 1.14
N THR A 280 -26.20 28.89 1.32
CA THR A 280 -24.90 28.51 0.71
C THR A 280 -24.85 28.81 -0.79
N ARG A 281 -25.96 28.58 -1.52
CA ARG A 281 -26.07 28.84 -2.97
C ARG A 281 -26.14 30.32 -3.34
N GLU A 282 -26.79 31.16 -2.54
CA GLU A 282 -26.82 32.62 -2.77
C GLU A 282 -25.41 33.20 -2.62
N VAL A 283 -24.68 32.78 -1.57
CA VAL A 283 -23.30 33.23 -1.32
C VAL A 283 -22.37 32.75 -2.44
N VAL A 284 -22.47 31.49 -2.89
CA VAL A 284 -21.73 30.97 -4.05
C VAL A 284 -22.02 31.77 -5.33
N SER A 285 -23.29 32.14 -5.57
CA SER A 285 -23.67 32.96 -6.73
C SER A 285 -23.03 34.34 -6.69
N ALA A 286 -23.08 35.02 -5.53
CA ALA A 286 -22.46 36.33 -5.33
C ALA A 286 -20.91 36.28 -5.51
N ILE A 287 -20.26 35.25 -4.97
CA ILE A 287 -18.83 35.00 -5.15
C ILE A 287 -18.49 34.78 -6.64
N SER A 288 -19.27 33.97 -7.35
CA SER A 288 -19.06 33.66 -8.77
C SER A 288 -19.12 34.91 -9.66
N GLN A 289 -20.00 35.86 -9.33
CA GLN A 289 -20.15 37.13 -10.06
C GLN A 289 -19.00 38.11 -9.82
N GLN A 290 -18.48 38.22 -8.59
CA GLN A 290 -17.42 39.19 -8.24
C GLN A 290 -16.31 38.57 -7.37
N PRO A 291 -15.60 37.52 -7.84
CA PRO A 291 -14.66 36.75 -7.01
C PRO A 291 -13.45 37.58 -6.54
N GLN A 292 -13.13 38.64 -7.27
CA GLN A 292 -12.07 39.61 -6.97
C GLN A 292 -12.38 40.55 -5.79
N ARG A 293 -13.63 40.59 -5.30
CA ARG A 293 -14.09 41.48 -4.21
C ARG A 293 -14.49 40.71 -2.94
N SER A 294 -14.81 39.43 -3.06
CA SER A 294 -15.17 38.58 -1.93
C SER A 294 -13.95 38.26 -1.03
N PRO A 295 -14.05 38.31 0.30
CA PRO A 295 -12.94 38.01 1.18
C PRO A 295 -12.61 36.50 1.20
N PRO A 296 -11.33 36.12 1.41
CA PRO A 296 -10.92 34.71 1.54
C PRO A 296 -11.70 33.94 2.62
N SER A 297 -12.03 34.59 3.74
CA SER A 297 -12.83 34.00 4.82
C SER A 297 -14.18 33.47 4.35
N LEU A 298 -14.87 34.19 3.46
CA LEU A 298 -16.17 33.81 2.92
C LEU A 298 -16.05 32.56 2.03
N PHE A 299 -15.01 32.48 1.19
CA PHE A 299 -14.71 31.26 0.43
C PHE A 299 -14.47 30.04 1.36
N PHE A 300 -13.83 30.24 2.51
CA PHE A 300 -13.58 29.18 3.49
C PHE A 300 -14.86 28.73 4.19
N ILE A 301 -15.63 29.67 4.75
CA ILE A 301 -16.90 29.39 5.46
C ILE A 301 -17.88 28.68 4.53
N THR A 302 -18.13 29.24 3.34
CA THR A 302 -19.07 28.65 2.37
C THR A 302 -18.55 27.34 1.78
N GLY A 303 -17.23 27.16 1.66
CA GLY A 303 -16.62 25.88 1.30
C GLY A 303 -16.87 24.79 2.35
N ARG A 304 -16.75 25.11 3.64
CA ARG A 304 -17.04 24.18 4.75
C ARG A 304 -18.53 23.87 4.88
N GLN A 305 -19.41 24.83 4.61
CA GLN A 305 -20.86 24.60 4.52
C GLN A 305 -21.19 23.63 3.37
N ALA A 306 -20.67 23.89 2.17
CA ALA A 306 -20.86 23.01 1.01
C ALA A 306 -20.25 21.61 1.20
N GLU A 307 -19.17 21.46 1.99
CA GLU A 307 -18.65 20.16 2.43
C GLU A 307 -19.66 19.40 3.30
N THR A 308 -20.23 20.06 4.32
CA THR A 308 -21.24 19.45 5.20
C THR A 308 -22.56 19.13 4.49
N GLU A 309 -22.94 19.91 3.48
CA GLU A 309 -24.12 19.68 2.64
C GLU A 309 -23.87 18.66 1.52
N GLY A 310 -22.61 18.33 1.22
CA GLY A 310 -22.23 17.49 0.08
C GLY A 310 -22.42 18.15 -1.30
N ASP A 311 -22.52 19.48 -1.39
CA ASP A 311 -22.75 20.20 -2.65
C ASP A 311 -21.46 20.36 -3.47
N VAL A 312 -21.15 19.31 -4.23
CA VAL A 312 -20.04 19.25 -5.19
C VAL A 312 -20.11 20.36 -6.26
N ASN A 313 -21.31 20.84 -6.63
CA ASN A 313 -21.45 21.90 -7.63
C ASN A 313 -21.05 23.25 -7.07
N SER A 314 -21.48 23.56 -5.84
CA SER A 314 -21.07 24.76 -5.12
C SER A 314 -19.54 24.78 -4.90
N LEU A 315 -18.95 23.66 -4.46
CA LEU A 315 -17.50 23.52 -4.32
C LEU A 315 -16.74 23.72 -5.64
N ARG A 316 -17.26 23.20 -6.76
CA ARG A 316 -16.70 23.42 -8.11
C ARG A 316 -16.67 24.90 -8.48
N ILE A 317 -17.75 25.64 -8.24
CA ILE A 317 -17.83 27.07 -8.55
C ILE A 317 -16.87 27.87 -7.66
N LEU A 318 -16.84 27.57 -6.35
CA LEU A 318 -15.92 28.20 -5.41
C LEU A 318 -14.45 27.97 -5.80
N LEU A 319 -14.07 26.75 -6.16
CA LEU A 319 -12.70 26.41 -6.58
C LEU A 319 -12.28 27.14 -7.86
N GLN A 320 -13.14 27.17 -8.88
CA GLN A 320 -12.86 27.93 -10.11
C GLN A 320 -12.75 29.44 -9.83
N SER A 321 -13.55 29.95 -8.90
CA SER A 321 -13.57 31.36 -8.51
C SER A 321 -12.34 31.76 -7.67
N SER A 322 -11.88 30.89 -6.78
CA SER A 322 -10.68 31.13 -5.96
C SER A 322 -9.40 31.07 -6.79
N ILE A 323 -9.29 30.16 -7.77
CA ILE A 323 -8.18 30.14 -8.73
C ILE A 323 -8.12 31.46 -9.51
N LYS A 324 -9.25 31.95 -10.05
CA LYS A 324 -9.30 33.26 -10.73
C LYS A 324 -8.92 34.44 -9.83
N MET A 325 -9.30 34.39 -8.54
CA MET A 325 -8.93 35.41 -7.55
C MET A 325 -7.41 35.40 -7.28
N GLU A 326 -6.82 34.23 -7.09
CA GLU A 326 -5.38 34.02 -6.85
C GLU A 326 -4.51 34.25 -8.10
N GLU A 327 -5.05 34.06 -9.30
CA GLU A 327 -4.43 34.46 -10.57
C GLU A 327 -4.42 35.99 -10.72
N ALA A 328 -5.52 36.67 -10.38
CA ALA A 328 -5.63 38.13 -10.46
C ALA A 328 -4.81 38.88 -9.39
N PHE A 329 -4.68 38.31 -8.18
CA PHE A 329 -3.96 38.92 -7.06
C PHE A 329 -2.96 37.94 -6.42
N PRO A 330 -1.72 37.85 -6.93
CA PRO A 330 -0.73 36.88 -6.44
C PRO A 330 -0.44 36.96 -4.94
N ASN A 331 -0.54 38.14 -4.31
CA ASN A 331 -0.35 38.31 -2.87
C ASN A 331 -1.39 37.54 -2.03
N ILE A 332 -2.60 37.33 -2.55
CA ILE A 332 -3.69 36.61 -1.85
C ILE A 332 -3.43 35.10 -1.79
N ARG A 333 -2.47 34.58 -2.55
CA ARG A 333 -2.07 33.17 -2.53
C ARG A 333 -1.53 32.68 -1.18
N VAL A 334 -1.25 33.58 -0.23
CA VAL A 334 -0.91 33.26 1.17
C VAL A 334 -2.08 32.65 1.96
N PHE A 335 -3.32 32.92 1.58
CA PHE A 335 -4.50 32.28 2.19
C PHE A 335 -4.69 30.84 1.68
N GLY A 336 -4.21 30.54 0.46
CA GLY A 336 -4.26 29.20 -0.13
C GLY A 336 -5.69 28.68 -0.36
N MET A 337 -6.62 29.57 -0.72
CA MET A 337 -8.04 29.25 -0.87
C MET A 337 -8.29 28.20 -1.96
N SER A 338 -7.55 28.28 -3.06
CA SER A 338 -7.56 27.26 -4.11
C SER A 338 -7.18 25.88 -3.59
N VAL A 339 -6.18 25.78 -2.71
CA VAL A 339 -5.70 24.53 -2.11
C VAL A 339 -6.71 23.97 -1.13
N LEU A 340 -7.23 24.80 -0.21
CA LEU A 340 -8.21 24.39 0.78
C LEU A 340 -9.49 23.85 0.12
N LEU A 341 -9.99 24.58 -0.89
CA LEU A 341 -11.18 24.15 -1.65
C LEU A 341 -10.88 22.94 -2.53
N ALA A 342 -9.67 22.80 -3.09
CA ALA A 342 -9.28 21.60 -3.83
C ALA A 342 -9.19 20.36 -2.93
N ASP A 343 -8.65 20.48 -1.71
CA ASP A 343 -8.55 19.37 -0.76
C ASP A 343 -9.95 18.84 -0.37
N ILE A 344 -10.87 19.75 -0.04
CA ILE A 344 -12.29 19.45 0.23
C ILE A 344 -12.97 18.83 -1.01
N PHE A 345 -12.84 19.47 -2.18
CA PHE A 345 -13.47 19.01 -3.42
C PHE A 345 -13.01 17.59 -3.78
N MET A 346 -11.71 17.30 -3.69
CA MET A 346 -11.13 16.01 -4.08
C MET A 346 -11.45 14.89 -3.07
N LYS A 347 -11.71 15.21 -1.80
CA LYS A 347 -12.24 14.26 -0.80
C LYS A 347 -13.66 13.78 -1.12
N ILE A 348 -14.50 14.65 -1.68
CA ILE A 348 -15.89 14.34 -2.03
C ILE A 348 -16.01 13.77 -3.46
N GLN A 349 -15.21 14.28 -4.40
CA GLN A 349 -15.28 13.97 -5.83
C GLN A 349 -14.65 12.61 -6.17
N LYS A 350 -15.48 11.55 -6.23
CA LYS A 350 -15.03 10.17 -6.50
C LYS A 350 -14.76 9.85 -7.98
N ARG A 351 -15.13 10.71 -8.93
CA ARG A 351 -14.98 10.49 -10.39
C ARG A 351 -14.01 11.51 -10.99
N GLY A 352 -13.16 11.05 -11.90
CA GLY A 352 -12.27 11.92 -12.68
C GLY A 352 -13.03 12.86 -13.62
N GLY A 353 -12.33 13.89 -14.10
CA GLY A 353 -12.86 14.88 -15.04
C GLY A 353 -11.95 16.11 -15.10
N ALA A 354 -12.09 16.91 -16.17
CA ALA A 354 -11.14 17.98 -16.50
C ALA A 354 -10.86 18.98 -15.36
N LEU A 355 -11.86 19.30 -14.52
CA LEU A 355 -11.64 20.17 -13.36
C LEU A 355 -10.89 19.47 -12.21
N ALA A 356 -11.18 18.19 -11.94
CA ALA A 356 -10.47 17.44 -10.90
C ALA A 356 -9.00 17.22 -11.28
N GLU A 357 -8.73 16.97 -12.55
CA GLU A 357 -7.36 16.90 -13.08
C GLU A 357 -6.65 18.27 -13.00
N ARG A 358 -7.30 19.36 -13.45
CA ARG A 358 -6.74 20.72 -13.32
C ARG A 358 -6.51 21.09 -11.84
N ALA A 359 -7.39 20.70 -10.93
CA ALA A 359 -7.24 20.93 -9.50
C ALA A 359 -6.02 20.18 -8.94
N LEU A 360 -5.84 18.92 -9.33
CA LEU A 360 -4.69 18.09 -8.95
C LEU A 360 -3.38 18.65 -9.50
N ASP A 361 -3.37 19.15 -10.74
CA ASP A 361 -2.18 19.73 -11.37
C ASP A 361 -1.82 21.11 -10.77
N TYR A 362 -2.82 21.92 -10.42
CA TYR A 362 -2.62 23.26 -9.86
C TYR A 362 -2.24 23.24 -8.38
N ALA A 363 -2.97 22.47 -7.56
CA ALA A 363 -2.72 22.35 -6.12
C ALA A 363 -1.53 21.43 -5.84
N GLY A 364 -1.38 20.34 -6.60
CA GLY A 364 -0.24 19.43 -6.58
C GLY A 364 0.22 19.03 -5.18
N GLY A 365 1.51 19.24 -4.91
CA GLY A 365 2.11 18.95 -3.61
C GLY A 365 1.57 19.76 -2.42
N SER A 366 0.74 20.79 -2.62
CA SER A 366 0.09 21.50 -1.50
C SER A 366 -1.15 20.79 -0.94
N LEU A 367 -1.71 19.80 -1.64
CA LEU A 367 -2.81 18.98 -1.11
C LEU A 367 -2.38 18.19 0.13
N SER A 368 -3.34 17.80 0.98
CA SER A 368 -3.03 16.90 2.08
C SER A 368 -2.65 15.51 1.55
N ALA A 369 -1.71 14.84 2.24
CA ALA A 369 -1.29 13.50 1.84
C ALA A 369 -2.45 12.48 1.93
N GLU A 370 -3.43 12.71 2.80
CA GLU A 370 -4.68 11.95 2.86
C GLU A 370 -5.49 12.09 1.56
N THR A 371 -5.71 13.31 1.07
CA THR A 371 -6.41 13.55 -0.20
C THR A 371 -5.65 12.92 -1.37
N LEU A 372 -4.32 13.04 -1.41
CA LEU A 372 -3.51 12.39 -2.42
C LEU A 372 -3.61 10.86 -2.35
N ALA A 373 -3.72 10.26 -1.16
CA ALA A 373 -3.98 8.83 -1.02
C ALA A 373 -5.37 8.43 -1.53
N ILE A 374 -6.43 9.18 -1.19
CA ILE A 374 -7.80 8.93 -1.66
C ILE A 374 -7.89 9.02 -3.19
N VAL A 375 -7.25 10.03 -3.79
CA VAL A 375 -7.17 10.22 -5.24
C VAL A 375 -6.30 9.14 -5.88
N GLY A 376 -5.21 8.74 -5.22
CA GLY A 376 -4.29 7.69 -5.66
C GLY A 376 -4.91 6.30 -5.70
N ASP A 377 -5.88 6.00 -4.82
CA ASP A 377 -6.68 4.76 -4.86
C ASP A 377 -7.61 4.68 -6.09
N THR A 378 -7.77 5.76 -6.87
CA THR A 378 -8.58 5.79 -8.10
C THR A 378 -7.76 5.55 -9.37
N SER A 379 -8.38 4.94 -10.39
CA SER A 379 -7.72 4.63 -11.67
C SER A 379 -7.22 5.85 -12.45
N TRP A 380 -7.93 6.98 -12.35
CA TRP A 380 -7.56 8.23 -13.03
C TRP A 380 -6.51 9.03 -12.24
N GLY A 381 -6.59 9.03 -10.91
CA GLY A 381 -5.71 9.80 -10.04
C GLY A 381 -4.35 9.15 -9.76
N TYR A 382 -4.27 7.80 -9.80
CA TYR A 382 -3.10 7.00 -9.41
C TYR A 382 -1.73 7.59 -9.81
N LYS A 383 -1.50 7.81 -11.11
CA LYS A 383 -0.19 8.28 -11.61
C LYS A 383 0.17 9.68 -11.11
N LYS A 384 -0.79 10.61 -11.13
CA LYS A 384 -0.58 12.01 -10.70
C LYS A 384 -0.40 12.11 -9.18
N ALA A 385 -1.17 11.33 -8.41
CA ALA A 385 -1.04 11.27 -6.96
C ALA A 385 0.34 10.73 -6.53
N ILE A 386 0.82 9.65 -7.16
CA ILE A 386 2.17 9.12 -6.89
C ILE A 386 3.24 10.17 -7.23
N TYR A 387 3.17 10.80 -8.41
CA TYR A 387 4.12 11.84 -8.80
C TYR A 387 4.22 12.98 -7.77
N TRP A 388 3.08 13.51 -7.31
CA TRP A 388 3.09 14.56 -6.29
C TRP A 388 3.62 14.07 -4.94
N LEU A 389 3.27 12.84 -4.51
CA LEU A 389 3.80 12.26 -3.28
C LEU A 389 5.32 12.00 -3.34
N THR A 390 5.88 11.68 -4.51
CA THR A 390 7.34 11.51 -4.70
C THR A 390 8.11 12.84 -4.79
N GLU A 391 7.45 13.94 -5.19
CA GLU A 391 8.04 15.28 -5.13
C GLU A 391 7.89 15.94 -3.74
N MET A 392 7.00 15.42 -2.90
CA MET A 392 6.90 15.74 -1.47
C MET A 392 7.95 15.00 -0.64
N ARG A 393 8.01 15.31 0.66
CA ARG A 393 8.91 14.65 1.62
C ARG A 393 8.28 14.52 3.00
N GLY A 394 8.79 13.62 3.82
CA GLY A 394 8.40 13.43 5.21
C GLY A 394 7.36 12.32 5.42
N PRO A 395 6.98 12.08 6.69
CA PRO A 395 6.15 10.92 7.07
C PRO A 395 4.77 10.95 6.41
N GLU A 396 4.08 12.09 6.36
CA GLU A 396 2.79 12.24 5.68
C GLU A 396 2.80 11.62 4.27
N ALA A 397 3.76 12.05 3.43
CA ALA A 397 3.85 11.64 2.04
C ALA A 397 4.27 10.16 1.89
N TYR A 398 5.21 9.71 2.71
CA TYR A 398 5.68 8.33 2.73
C TYR A 398 4.57 7.33 3.12
N PHE A 399 3.80 7.60 4.18
CA PHE A 399 2.70 6.72 4.59
C PHE A 399 1.49 6.79 3.65
N ALA A 400 1.22 7.94 3.04
CA ALA A 400 0.22 8.05 1.96
C ALA A 400 0.61 7.23 0.72
N LEU A 401 1.89 7.28 0.31
CA LEU A 401 2.41 6.46 -0.78
C LEU A 401 2.32 4.96 -0.44
N LYS A 402 2.66 4.56 0.79
CA LYS A 402 2.47 3.18 1.27
C LYS A 402 1.01 2.74 1.21
N LYS A 403 0.05 3.59 1.58
CA LYS A 403 -1.38 3.29 1.52
C LYS A 403 -1.83 2.96 0.08
N ILE A 404 -1.47 3.79 -0.90
CA ILE A 404 -1.79 3.56 -2.33
C ILE A 404 -1.14 2.24 -2.83
N LEU A 405 0.09 1.97 -2.42
CA LEU A 405 0.87 0.82 -2.88
C LEU A 405 0.63 -0.47 -2.08
N PHE A 406 -0.17 -0.43 -1.02
CA PHE A 406 -0.37 -1.53 -0.06
C PHE A 406 -0.90 -2.85 -0.68
N HIS A 407 -1.59 -2.72 -1.81
CA HIS A 407 -2.15 -3.82 -2.62
C HIS A 407 -1.52 -3.96 -4.01
N LYS A 408 -0.42 -3.24 -4.30
CA LYS A 408 0.34 -3.32 -5.55
C LYS A 408 1.48 -4.33 -5.42
N ASP A 409 2.09 -4.68 -6.55
CA ASP A 409 3.29 -5.50 -6.55
C ASP A 409 4.46 -4.74 -5.89
N PRO A 410 5.28 -5.39 -5.02
CA PRO A 410 6.38 -4.71 -4.34
C PRO A 410 7.44 -4.10 -5.26
N SER A 411 7.61 -4.62 -6.48
CA SER A 411 8.53 -4.05 -7.49
C SER A 411 8.25 -2.58 -7.77
N VAL A 412 6.98 -2.16 -7.76
CA VAL A 412 6.57 -0.76 -7.99
C VAL A 412 7.17 0.18 -6.94
N PHE A 413 7.27 -0.24 -5.68
CA PHE A 413 7.89 0.58 -4.64
C PHE A 413 9.41 0.66 -4.84
N ALA A 414 10.05 -0.45 -5.21
CA ALA A 414 11.49 -0.48 -5.53
C ALA A 414 11.82 0.43 -6.72
N GLU A 415 11.03 0.39 -7.80
CA GLU A 415 11.19 1.25 -8.98
C GLU A 415 11.04 2.75 -8.63
N LEU A 416 10.02 3.11 -7.83
CA LEU A 416 9.82 4.48 -7.37
C LEU A 416 11.00 4.96 -6.51
N GLN A 417 11.51 4.10 -5.63
CA GLN A 417 12.66 4.40 -4.79
C GLN A 417 13.96 4.53 -5.60
N GLU A 418 14.15 3.71 -6.64
CA GLU A 418 15.34 3.81 -7.52
C GLU A 418 15.30 5.05 -8.42
N SER A 419 14.11 5.52 -8.80
CA SER A 419 13.92 6.69 -9.67
C SER A 419 13.80 8.04 -8.94
N HIS A 420 13.22 8.07 -7.74
CA HIS A 420 12.95 9.30 -6.99
C HIS A 420 13.68 9.36 -5.63
N GLY A 421 14.29 8.26 -5.19
CA GLY A 421 14.95 8.13 -3.89
C GLY A 421 13.99 7.91 -2.73
N ASP A 422 14.41 8.30 -1.54
CA ASP A 422 13.63 8.09 -0.31
C ASP A 422 12.70 9.27 -0.01
N VAL A 423 11.39 9.05 -0.16
CA VAL A 423 10.34 10.04 0.13
C VAL A 423 10.31 10.45 1.61
N LEU A 424 10.66 9.55 2.54
CA LEU A 424 10.65 9.88 3.96
C LEU A 424 11.66 11.00 4.29
N THR A 425 12.90 10.86 3.81
CA THR A 425 13.97 11.86 4.04
C THR A 425 14.09 12.93 2.94
N GLY A 426 13.42 12.75 1.79
CA GLY A 426 13.57 13.58 0.59
C GLY A 426 14.91 13.41 -0.15
N LYS A 427 15.70 12.38 0.18
CA LYS A 427 17.03 12.16 -0.41
C LYS A 427 16.94 11.36 -1.70
N ARG A 428 17.07 12.05 -2.85
CA ARG A 428 17.04 11.41 -4.20
C ARG A 428 18.08 10.30 -4.41
N GLY A 429 19.25 10.38 -3.76
CA GLY A 429 20.28 9.33 -3.83
C GLY A 429 20.10 8.17 -2.84
N ALA A 430 19.14 8.24 -1.92
CA ALA A 430 18.92 7.20 -0.90
C ALA A 430 17.94 6.15 -1.43
N ASN A 431 18.46 5.01 -1.88
CA ASN A 431 17.67 3.85 -2.27
C ASN A 431 18.26 2.56 -1.64
N TRP A 432 17.53 1.45 -1.76
CA TRP A 432 17.92 0.17 -1.13
C TRP A 432 19.29 -0.35 -1.62
N LYS A 433 19.64 -0.14 -2.90
CA LYS A 433 20.94 -0.53 -3.47
C LYS A 433 22.08 0.30 -2.84
N ALA A 434 21.91 1.62 -2.80
CA ALA A 434 22.90 2.54 -2.24
C ALA A 434 23.11 2.29 -0.73
N ALA A 435 22.04 2.08 0.02
CA ALA A 435 22.12 1.81 1.46
C ALA A 435 22.79 0.46 1.76
N LEU A 436 22.49 -0.59 0.99
CA LEU A 436 23.15 -1.89 1.13
C LEU A 436 24.63 -1.82 0.73
N ALA A 437 24.97 -1.12 -0.36
CA ALA A 437 26.34 -0.89 -0.76
C ALA A 437 27.13 -0.10 0.30
N GLN A 438 26.49 0.88 0.96
CA GLN A 438 27.10 1.65 2.05
C GLN A 438 27.40 0.78 3.27
N ILE A 439 26.47 -0.08 3.71
CA ILE A 439 26.72 -1.04 4.80
C ILE A 439 27.85 -2.00 4.42
N ASN A 440 27.82 -2.58 3.22
CA ASN A 440 28.87 -3.50 2.76
C ASN A 440 30.26 -2.83 2.69
N SER A 441 30.31 -1.56 2.28
CA SER A 441 31.52 -0.75 2.30
C SER A 441 32.03 -0.55 3.73
N SER A 442 31.21 -0.04 4.65
CA SER A 442 31.62 0.12 6.06
C SER A 442 32.03 -1.20 6.73
N LEU A 443 31.36 -2.32 6.41
CA LEU A 443 31.78 -3.66 6.85
C LEU A 443 33.18 -4.02 6.34
N SER A 444 33.48 -3.76 5.06
CA SER A 444 34.81 -4.02 4.48
C SER A 444 35.93 -3.16 5.09
N PHE A 445 35.60 -1.98 5.60
CA PHE A 445 36.52 -1.08 6.33
C PHE A 445 36.46 -1.25 7.86
N ALA A 446 35.73 -2.24 8.38
CA ALA A 446 35.49 -2.47 9.81
C ALA A 446 34.93 -1.25 10.59
N ASP A 447 34.27 -0.33 9.89
CA ASP A 447 33.67 0.90 10.43
C ASP A 447 32.38 0.59 11.19
N SER A 448 32.43 0.62 12.53
CA SER A 448 31.29 0.28 13.40
C SER A 448 30.08 1.22 13.25
N THR A 449 30.19 2.36 12.56
CA THR A 449 29.09 3.32 12.40
C THR A 449 27.96 2.82 11.50
N TRP A 450 28.17 1.75 10.70
CA TRP A 450 27.11 1.16 9.87
C TRP A 450 25.87 0.74 10.68
N ARG A 451 26.04 0.36 11.96
CA ARG A 451 24.92 0.02 12.86
C ARG A 451 23.93 1.17 13.05
N ARG A 452 24.39 2.43 12.98
CA ARG A 452 23.51 3.62 13.01
C ARG A 452 22.67 3.79 11.74
N GLN A 453 23.12 3.21 10.62
CA GLN A 453 22.45 3.25 9.33
C GLN A 453 21.47 2.07 9.16
N LEU A 454 21.69 0.98 9.91
CA LEU A 454 20.94 -0.27 9.85
C LEU A 454 19.41 -0.11 9.89
N PRO A 455 18.79 0.69 10.79
CA PRO A 455 17.32 0.84 10.82
C PRO A 455 16.75 1.42 9.53
N THR A 456 17.44 2.41 8.96
CA THR A 456 17.04 3.01 7.68
C THR A 456 17.22 1.99 6.56
N THR A 457 18.35 1.27 6.51
CA THR A 457 18.59 0.25 5.48
C THR A 457 17.58 -0.90 5.56
N LEU A 458 17.23 -1.38 6.75
CA LEU A 458 16.17 -2.38 6.96
C LEU A 458 14.82 -1.90 6.43
N ARG A 459 14.45 -0.63 6.66
CA ARG A 459 13.24 -0.04 6.07
C ARG A 459 13.31 -0.04 4.55
N LEU A 460 14.41 0.45 3.95
CA LEU A 460 14.57 0.52 2.50
C LEU A 460 14.53 -0.88 1.84
N LEU A 461 15.14 -1.88 2.46
CA LEU A 461 15.09 -3.28 2.00
C LEU A 461 13.70 -3.89 2.14
N SER A 462 13.00 -3.60 3.25
CA SER A 462 11.62 -4.02 3.48
C SER A 462 10.68 -3.42 2.43
N ASP A 463 10.83 -2.13 2.12
CA ASP A 463 10.04 -1.44 1.09
C ASP A 463 10.23 -2.11 -0.28
N ALA A 464 11.48 -2.37 -0.68
CA ALA A 464 11.87 -3.01 -1.93
C ALA A 464 11.74 -4.56 -1.98
N ASP A 465 11.18 -5.19 -0.94
CA ASP A 465 10.98 -6.66 -0.82
C ASP A 465 12.26 -7.52 -0.90
N ARG A 466 13.39 -6.99 -0.44
CA ARG A 466 14.70 -7.68 -0.40
C ARG A 466 14.81 -8.60 0.81
N LYS A 467 14.05 -9.69 0.77
CA LYS A 467 13.81 -10.60 1.90
C LYS A 467 15.09 -11.22 2.47
N LYS A 468 16.01 -11.67 1.62
CA LYS A 468 17.23 -12.37 2.08
C LYS A 468 18.12 -11.41 2.84
N GLU A 469 18.49 -10.32 2.18
CA GLU A 469 19.33 -9.24 2.68
C GLU A 469 18.75 -8.62 3.97
N PHE A 470 17.42 -8.46 4.03
CA PHE A 470 16.73 -8.01 5.24
C PHE A 470 16.87 -8.98 6.42
N PHE A 471 16.60 -10.28 6.21
CA PHE A 471 16.66 -11.28 7.30
C PHE A 471 18.09 -11.62 7.72
N ASP A 472 19.07 -11.43 6.85
CA ASP A 472 20.49 -11.54 7.20
C ASP A 472 20.93 -10.34 8.07
N LEU A 473 20.55 -9.11 7.69
CA LEU A 473 20.94 -7.89 8.42
C LEU A 473 20.18 -7.65 9.74
N ILE A 474 18.90 -8.02 9.85
CA ILE A 474 18.12 -7.72 11.08
C ILE A 474 18.61 -8.47 12.32
N ARG A 475 19.35 -9.57 12.14
CA ARG A 475 19.99 -10.32 13.24
C ARG A 475 21.02 -9.49 14.01
N GLU A 476 21.58 -8.47 13.39
CA GLU A 476 22.58 -7.57 13.97
C GLU A 476 21.96 -6.33 14.66
N TYR A 477 20.63 -6.21 14.68
CA TYR A 477 19.94 -5.08 15.31
C TYR A 477 19.77 -5.27 16.82
N ASP A 478 20.32 -4.36 17.62
CA ASP A 478 20.13 -4.33 19.07
C ASP A 478 18.82 -3.60 19.43
N LEU A 479 17.95 -4.30 20.16
CA LEU A 479 16.67 -3.79 20.65
C LEU A 479 16.84 -2.67 21.70
N ARG A 480 18.02 -2.56 22.34
CA ARG A 480 18.27 -1.67 23.48
C ARG A 480 18.32 -0.18 23.13
N ASP A 481 18.60 0.18 21.87
CA ASP A 481 18.75 1.58 21.47
C ASP A 481 17.40 2.36 21.48
N GLY A 482 16.25 1.67 21.44
CA GLY A 482 14.89 2.20 21.71
C GLY A 482 14.31 3.20 20.69
N THR A 483 15.16 4.01 20.09
CA THR A 483 14.87 5.20 19.27
C THR A 483 14.36 4.87 17.88
N HIS A 484 14.82 3.77 17.28
CA HIS A 484 14.40 3.33 15.94
C HIS A 484 13.55 2.05 15.95
N ASN A 485 13.20 1.54 17.13
CA ASN A 485 12.46 0.28 17.28
C ASN A 485 11.11 0.27 16.54
N LEU A 486 10.37 1.38 16.49
CA LEU A 486 9.12 1.48 15.71
C LEU A 486 9.35 1.35 14.20
N MET A 487 10.42 1.94 13.66
CA MET A 487 10.78 1.83 12.25
C MET A 487 11.16 0.38 11.90
N VAL A 488 11.94 -0.28 12.76
CA VAL A 488 12.32 -1.68 12.59
C VAL A 488 11.11 -2.62 12.76
N ALA A 489 10.22 -2.35 13.72
CA ALA A 489 8.96 -3.09 13.91
C ALA A 489 8.08 -3.06 12.66
N ALA A 490 7.86 -1.88 12.09
CA ALA A 490 7.08 -1.72 10.85
C ALA A 490 7.73 -2.45 9.67
N SER A 491 9.06 -2.34 9.56
CA SER A 491 9.84 -2.98 8.50
C SER A 491 9.82 -4.51 8.61
N LEU A 492 9.93 -5.05 9.82
CA LEU A 492 9.81 -6.47 10.12
C LEU A 492 8.40 -6.97 9.85
N ALA A 493 7.36 -6.31 10.37
CA ALA A 493 5.96 -6.68 10.16
C ALA A 493 5.59 -6.80 8.67
N GLN A 494 6.04 -5.84 7.85
CA GLN A 494 5.90 -5.88 6.40
C GLN A 494 6.62 -7.09 5.78
N MET A 495 7.83 -7.41 6.25
CA MET A 495 8.55 -8.61 5.82
C MET A 495 7.90 -9.92 6.30
N LEU A 496 7.28 -9.97 7.48
CA LEU A 496 6.54 -11.16 7.93
C LEU A 496 5.35 -11.43 6.99
N ARG A 497 4.58 -10.38 6.67
CA ARG A 497 3.46 -10.45 5.71
C ARG A 497 3.91 -10.92 4.32
N ARG A 498 5.03 -10.39 3.80
CA ARG A 498 5.51 -10.70 2.43
C ARG A 498 6.33 -11.99 2.30
N SER A 499 6.87 -12.51 3.41
CA SER A 499 7.63 -13.78 3.45
C SER A 499 6.82 -14.97 3.96
N GLY A 500 5.69 -14.73 4.62
CA GLY A 500 4.89 -15.77 5.29
C GLY A 500 5.45 -16.21 6.65
N LYS A 501 6.55 -15.62 7.13
CA LYS A 501 7.17 -15.93 8.44
C LYS A 501 6.42 -15.29 9.62
N TRP A 502 5.11 -15.52 9.71
CA TRP A 502 4.23 -14.92 10.71
C TRP A 502 4.66 -15.18 12.17
N TYR A 503 5.37 -16.28 12.44
CA TYR A 503 5.80 -16.70 13.78
C TYR A 503 6.77 -15.71 14.47
N HIS A 504 7.41 -14.81 13.71
CA HIS A 504 8.19 -13.71 14.28
C HIS A 504 7.33 -12.52 14.79
N TYR A 505 5.99 -12.60 14.78
CA TYR A 505 5.15 -11.47 15.20
C TYR A 505 5.43 -11.02 16.64
N ASN A 506 5.77 -11.93 17.55
CA ASN A 506 6.16 -11.59 18.92
C ASN A 506 7.36 -10.63 18.93
N GLN A 507 8.36 -10.80 18.04
CA GLN A 507 9.50 -9.89 17.94
C GLN A 507 9.09 -8.48 17.50
N VAL A 508 8.01 -8.33 16.72
CA VAL A 508 7.41 -7.02 16.40
C VAL A 508 6.77 -6.40 17.65
N ILE A 509 6.07 -7.21 18.46
CA ILE A 509 5.50 -6.75 19.73
C ILE A 509 6.60 -6.37 20.73
N ASP A 510 7.68 -7.16 20.82
CA ASP A 510 8.85 -6.87 21.67
C ASP A 510 9.53 -5.57 21.24
N LEU A 511 9.72 -5.34 19.94
CA LEU A 511 10.22 -4.07 19.40
C LEU A 511 9.31 -2.88 19.78
N ILE A 512 7.99 -3.03 19.68
CA ILE A 512 7.04 -1.97 20.07
C ILE A 512 7.10 -1.74 21.60
N ALA A 513 7.13 -2.80 22.40
CA ALA A 513 7.20 -2.71 23.87
C ALA A 513 8.52 -2.10 24.36
N ALA A 514 9.63 -2.35 23.65
CA ALA A 514 10.94 -1.75 23.89
C ALA A 514 11.13 -0.37 23.22
N SER A 515 10.08 0.21 22.62
CA SER A 515 10.17 1.52 21.96
C SER A 515 9.78 2.67 22.89
N ASN A 516 10.34 3.85 22.64
CA ASN A 516 9.87 5.08 23.28
C ASN A 516 8.46 5.44 22.78
N ILE A 517 7.62 5.99 23.66
CA ILE A 517 6.30 6.53 23.29
C ILE A 517 6.50 7.54 22.13
N PRO A 518 5.78 7.40 21.00
CA PRO A 518 5.98 8.27 19.84
C PRO A 518 5.64 9.72 20.20
N GLN A 519 6.60 10.61 19.95
CA GLN A 519 6.45 12.07 20.09
C GLN A 519 6.38 12.79 18.73
N SER A 520 6.38 12.05 17.62
CA SER A 520 6.41 12.57 16.26
C SER A 520 5.46 11.80 15.34
N GLU A 521 4.96 12.47 14.30
CA GLU A 521 4.12 11.87 13.25
C GLU A 521 4.78 10.67 12.56
N GLU A 522 6.12 10.67 12.48
CA GLU A 522 6.90 9.55 11.94
C GLU A 522 6.80 8.31 12.83
N GLY A 523 7.01 8.46 14.15
CA GLY A 523 6.86 7.35 15.10
C GLY A 523 5.42 6.83 15.15
N ASP A 524 4.46 7.75 15.15
CA ASP A 524 3.02 7.45 15.14
C ASP A 524 2.60 6.69 13.88
N GLY A 525 3.13 7.09 12.71
CA GLY A 525 2.92 6.41 11.44
C GLY A 525 3.55 5.01 11.41
N PHE A 526 4.78 4.86 11.91
CA PHE A 526 5.43 3.55 11.99
C PHE A 526 4.72 2.61 12.96
N LEU A 527 4.22 3.09 14.12
CA LEU A 527 3.46 2.27 15.05
C LEU A 527 2.14 1.78 14.42
N LYS A 528 1.39 2.68 13.76
CA LYS A 528 0.17 2.33 13.00
C LYS A 528 0.45 1.31 11.89
N GLU A 529 1.56 1.47 11.16
CA GLU A 529 1.98 0.57 10.09
C GLU A 529 2.44 -0.80 10.62
N ALA A 530 3.22 -0.85 11.71
CA ALA A 530 3.63 -2.10 12.35
C ALA A 530 2.43 -2.92 12.82
N CYS A 531 1.48 -2.26 13.50
CA CYS A 531 0.21 -2.85 13.91
C CYS A 531 -0.60 -3.37 12.72
N LEU A 532 -0.77 -2.55 11.67
CA LEU A 532 -1.50 -2.92 10.45
C LEU A 532 -0.87 -4.13 9.75
N GLN A 533 0.42 -4.06 9.45
CA GLN A 533 1.13 -5.13 8.72
C GLN A 533 1.18 -6.43 9.52
N THR A 534 1.29 -6.37 10.85
CA THR A 534 1.26 -7.54 11.74
C THR A 534 -0.09 -8.25 11.67
N ILE A 535 -1.20 -7.54 11.79
CA ILE A 535 -2.53 -8.15 11.66
C ILE A 535 -2.76 -8.72 10.26
N TYR A 536 -2.25 -8.06 9.20
CA TYR A 536 -2.30 -8.64 7.85
C TYR A 536 -1.42 -9.90 7.70
N ALA A 537 -0.26 -9.98 8.35
CA ALA A 537 0.58 -11.17 8.37
C ALA A 537 -0.13 -12.35 9.05
N LEU A 538 -0.69 -12.11 10.25
CA LEU A 538 -1.43 -13.11 11.03
C LEU A 538 -2.70 -13.57 10.31
N ARG A 539 -3.47 -12.64 9.73
CA ARG A 539 -4.64 -12.94 8.88
C ARG A 539 -4.26 -13.81 7.69
N ASN A 540 -3.19 -13.46 6.96
CA ASN A 540 -2.75 -14.23 5.80
C ASN A 540 -2.30 -15.66 6.18
N ALA A 541 -1.82 -15.85 7.41
CA ALA A 541 -1.48 -17.15 7.99
C ALA A 541 -2.66 -17.87 8.68
N ASN A 542 -3.86 -17.28 8.68
CA ASN A 542 -5.05 -17.72 9.42
C ASN A 542 -4.83 -17.89 10.95
N ARG A 543 -3.93 -17.08 11.54
CA ARG A 543 -3.61 -17.03 12.98
C ARG A 543 -4.53 -16.03 13.68
N TRP A 544 -5.78 -16.45 13.88
CA TRP A 544 -6.86 -15.57 14.34
C TRP A 544 -6.81 -15.29 15.86
N GLU A 545 -6.34 -16.23 16.69
CA GLU A 545 -6.18 -16.03 18.13
C GLU A 545 -5.14 -14.93 18.43
N GLU A 546 -3.97 -15.02 17.78
CA GLU A 546 -2.88 -14.06 17.92
C GLU A 546 -3.28 -12.69 17.37
N ALA A 547 -4.04 -12.66 16.27
CA ALA A 547 -4.55 -11.41 15.70
C ALA A 547 -5.56 -10.73 16.64
N LEU A 548 -6.46 -11.49 17.28
CA LEU A 548 -7.40 -10.96 18.29
C LEU A 548 -6.68 -10.49 19.56
N SER A 549 -5.71 -11.26 20.05
CA SER A 549 -4.87 -10.90 21.19
C SER A 549 -4.08 -9.61 20.93
N THR A 550 -3.40 -9.54 19.78
CA THR A 550 -2.67 -8.34 19.33
C THR A 550 -3.59 -7.14 19.19
N TYR A 551 -4.80 -7.32 18.66
CA TYR A 551 -5.79 -6.25 18.51
C TYR A 551 -6.34 -5.74 19.85
N ALA A 552 -6.58 -6.65 20.81
CA ALA A 552 -7.00 -6.28 22.16
C ALA A 552 -5.91 -5.46 22.88
N LEU A 553 -4.65 -5.88 22.75
CA LEU A 553 -3.49 -5.21 23.37
C LEU A 553 -3.16 -3.85 22.74
N MET A 554 -3.25 -3.73 21.41
CA MET A 554 -2.87 -2.52 20.66
C MET A 554 -4.07 -1.62 20.27
N ARG A 555 -5.26 -1.83 20.87
CA ARG A 555 -6.54 -1.19 20.49
C ARG A 555 -6.46 0.32 20.23
N SER A 556 -5.75 1.06 21.10
CA SER A 556 -5.68 2.53 21.05
C SER A 556 -4.98 3.10 19.82
N VAL A 557 -4.13 2.30 19.14
CA VAL A 557 -3.32 2.74 17.99
C VAL A 557 -3.68 1.99 16.70
N MET A 558 -4.55 0.98 16.77
CA MET A 558 -4.99 0.21 15.62
C MET A 558 -5.82 1.06 14.63
N PRO A 559 -5.46 1.11 13.33
CA PRO A 559 -6.27 1.81 12.32
C PRO A 559 -7.69 1.24 12.24
N ALA A 560 -8.71 2.09 12.09
CA ALA A 560 -10.12 1.69 12.10
C ALA A 560 -10.49 0.57 11.08
N GLN A 561 -9.77 0.50 9.96
CA GLN A 561 -9.91 -0.57 8.96
C GLN A 561 -9.55 -1.97 9.47
N VAL A 562 -8.72 -2.08 10.51
CA VAL A 562 -8.33 -3.35 11.15
C VAL A 562 -9.51 -4.01 11.84
N HIS A 563 -10.38 -3.26 12.51
CA HIS A 563 -11.60 -3.81 13.13
C HIS A 563 -12.45 -4.54 12.10
N ARG A 564 -12.74 -3.87 10.97
CA ARG A 564 -13.50 -4.45 9.85
C ARG A 564 -12.80 -5.69 9.27
N LEU A 565 -11.47 -5.65 9.15
CA LEU A 565 -10.67 -6.78 8.66
C LEU A 565 -10.78 -8.01 9.57
N LEU A 566 -10.72 -7.81 10.89
CA LEU A 566 -10.85 -8.88 11.89
C LEU A 566 -12.27 -9.44 11.93
N CYS A 567 -13.30 -8.59 11.84
CA CYS A 567 -14.68 -9.06 11.72
C CYS A 567 -14.84 -9.99 10.50
N PHE A 568 -14.34 -9.60 9.32
CA PHE A 568 -14.39 -10.48 8.14
C PHE A 568 -13.44 -11.68 8.19
N MET A 569 -12.43 -11.67 9.07
CA MET A 569 -11.60 -12.84 9.36
C MET A 569 -12.38 -13.89 10.16
N ILE A 570 -13.29 -13.48 11.05
CA ILE A 570 -14.22 -14.40 11.75
C ILE A 570 -15.15 -15.12 10.75
N CYS A 571 -15.61 -14.43 9.70
CA CYS A 571 -16.34 -15.09 8.58
C CYS A 571 -15.49 -16.09 7.77
N GLY A 572 -14.19 -16.21 8.07
CA GLY A 572 -13.29 -17.24 7.52
C GLY A 572 -12.98 -18.37 8.49
N MET A 573 -13.44 -18.31 9.75
CA MET A 573 -13.19 -19.34 10.75
C MET A 573 -14.01 -20.62 10.46
N PRO A 574 -13.46 -21.82 10.72
CA PRO A 574 -14.22 -23.07 10.72
C PRO A 574 -15.40 -23.05 11.72
N PRO A 575 -16.52 -23.74 11.43
CA PRO A 575 -17.65 -23.85 12.37
C PRO A 575 -17.29 -24.46 13.73
N SER A 576 -16.24 -25.27 13.78
CA SER A 576 -15.72 -25.90 15.01
C SER A 576 -14.81 -24.98 15.85
N SER A 577 -14.44 -23.80 15.34
CA SER A 577 -13.64 -22.81 16.07
C SER A 577 -14.53 -21.91 16.95
N PRO A 578 -14.01 -21.28 18.02
CA PRO A 578 -14.77 -20.43 18.95
C PRO A 578 -15.09 -19.04 18.35
N TRP A 579 -15.70 -19.01 17.16
CA TRP A 579 -16.03 -17.80 16.41
C TRP A 579 -17.01 -16.88 17.14
N GLN A 580 -17.89 -17.44 17.98
CA GLN A 580 -18.81 -16.68 18.84
C GLN A 580 -18.06 -15.84 19.88
N ASN A 581 -17.10 -16.45 20.57
CA ASN A 581 -16.27 -15.76 21.56
C ASN A 581 -15.41 -14.68 20.88
N ALA A 582 -14.81 -14.99 19.73
CA ALA A 582 -14.08 -14.02 18.92
C ALA A 582 -14.95 -12.82 18.50
N LEU A 583 -16.21 -13.08 18.10
CA LEU A 583 -17.16 -12.06 17.69
C LEU A 583 -17.57 -11.17 18.87
N GLN A 584 -17.77 -11.77 20.04
CA GLN A 584 -18.05 -11.07 21.29
C GLN A 584 -16.87 -10.19 21.74
N THR A 585 -15.63 -10.68 21.59
CA THR A 585 -14.42 -9.88 21.85
C THR A 585 -14.33 -8.65 20.93
N LEU A 586 -14.66 -8.80 19.64
CA LEU A 586 -14.70 -7.67 18.72
C LEU A 586 -15.87 -6.72 19.00
N SER A 587 -17.07 -7.23 19.27
CA SER A 587 -18.26 -6.39 19.51
C SER A 587 -18.14 -5.54 20.78
N ALA A 588 -17.43 -6.03 21.80
CA ALA A 588 -17.07 -5.26 22.99
C ALA A 588 -16.09 -4.09 22.70
N VAL A 589 -15.37 -4.12 21.57
CA VAL A 589 -14.43 -3.06 21.16
C VAL A 589 -15.11 -2.03 20.27
N ALA A 590 -15.88 -2.46 19.26
CA ALA A 590 -16.60 -1.60 18.33
C ALA A 590 -17.72 -2.39 17.62
N PRO A 591 -18.80 -1.73 17.15
CA PRO A 591 -19.90 -2.41 16.47
C PRO A 591 -19.41 -3.22 15.26
N VAL A 592 -19.96 -4.43 15.12
CA VAL A 592 -19.64 -5.33 14.00
C VAL A 592 -20.32 -4.82 12.73
N PRO A 593 -19.65 -4.78 11.57
CA PRO A 593 -20.28 -4.37 10.31
C PRO A 593 -21.52 -5.23 9.99
N PRO A 594 -22.64 -4.65 9.54
CA PRO A 594 -23.86 -5.41 9.24
C PRO A 594 -23.64 -6.45 8.13
N GLU A 595 -22.72 -6.18 7.21
CA GLU A 595 -22.34 -7.11 6.13
C GLU A 595 -21.61 -8.35 6.67
N CYS A 596 -20.86 -8.20 7.78
CA CYS A 596 -20.22 -9.30 8.49
C CYS A 596 -21.28 -10.13 9.23
N LEU A 597 -22.21 -9.48 9.94
CA LEU A 597 -23.33 -10.17 10.62
C LEU A 597 -24.21 -10.95 9.63
N LYS A 598 -24.56 -10.39 8.47
CA LYS A 598 -25.28 -11.12 7.41
C LYS A 598 -24.49 -12.32 6.89
N THR A 599 -23.17 -12.19 6.71
CA THR A 599 -22.32 -13.32 6.29
C THR A 599 -22.35 -14.45 7.33
N LEU A 600 -22.25 -14.10 8.63
CA LEU A 600 -22.27 -15.06 9.74
C LEU A 600 -23.65 -15.71 9.93
N ALA A 601 -24.74 -14.96 9.75
CA ALA A 601 -26.11 -15.49 9.79
C ALA A 601 -26.31 -16.58 8.72
N CYS A 602 -25.88 -16.33 7.48
CA CYS A 602 -25.95 -17.35 6.42
C CYS A 602 -25.00 -18.55 6.62
N MET A 603 -23.97 -18.43 7.47
CA MET A 603 -23.09 -19.54 7.83
C MET A 603 -23.66 -20.39 8.98
N TYR A 604 -24.25 -19.75 9.99
CA TYR A 604 -24.51 -20.36 11.30
C TYR A 604 -25.97 -20.32 11.77
N GLY A 605 -26.84 -19.54 11.12
CA GLY A 605 -28.29 -19.51 11.36
C GLY A 605 -29.06 -20.27 10.29
N ASP A 606 -30.38 -20.37 10.46
CA ASP A 606 -31.27 -21.12 9.55
C ASP A 606 -31.98 -20.23 8.52
N ASP A 607 -31.53 -18.98 8.37
CA ASP A 607 -32.12 -18.00 7.44
C ASP A 607 -31.87 -18.38 5.98
N ASP A 608 -32.94 -18.84 5.32
CA ASP A 608 -33.00 -19.22 3.91
C ASP A 608 -33.42 -18.02 3.01
N GLU A 609 -33.21 -16.79 3.48
CA GLU A 609 -33.65 -15.55 2.81
C GLU A 609 -32.99 -15.31 1.46
N VAL A 610 -33.81 -15.02 0.43
CA VAL A 610 -33.33 -14.70 -0.92
C VAL A 610 -32.83 -13.24 -0.97
N PRO A 611 -31.58 -12.98 -1.40
CA PRO A 611 -30.99 -11.64 -1.36
C PRO A 611 -31.65 -10.66 -2.34
N GLN A 612 -32.29 -9.62 -1.79
CA GLN A 612 -33.01 -8.60 -2.57
C GLN A 612 -32.10 -7.61 -3.31
N THR A 613 -30.97 -7.17 -2.71
CA THR A 613 -30.05 -6.23 -3.39
C THR A 613 -28.74 -6.90 -3.85
N PRO A 614 -28.13 -6.47 -4.97
CA PRO A 614 -26.84 -7.00 -5.44
C PRO A 614 -25.69 -6.85 -4.44
N ARG A 615 -25.73 -5.80 -3.59
CA ARG A 615 -24.70 -5.57 -2.57
C ARG A 615 -24.81 -6.58 -1.43
N GLU A 616 -26.02 -6.93 -1.01
CA GLU A 616 -26.25 -7.92 0.05
C GLU A 616 -25.99 -9.34 -0.46
N ARG A 617 -26.42 -9.62 -1.70
CA ARG A 617 -26.17 -10.88 -2.42
C ARG A 617 -24.71 -11.32 -2.29
N LYS A 618 -23.76 -10.42 -2.54
CA LYS A 618 -22.32 -10.73 -2.40
C LYS A 618 -21.92 -11.34 -1.05
N TYR A 619 -22.48 -10.85 0.06
CA TYR A 619 -22.12 -11.31 1.41
C TYR A 619 -22.86 -12.59 1.79
N ILE A 620 -24.14 -12.68 1.41
CA ILE A 620 -24.99 -13.88 1.59
C ILE A 620 -24.41 -15.06 0.80
N LEU A 621 -24.09 -14.88 -0.48
CA LEU A 621 -23.42 -15.89 -1.31
C LEU A 621 -22.10 -16.36 -0.68
N HIS A 622 -21.26 -15.44 -0.16
CA HIS A 622 -20.00 -15.82 0.48
C HIS A 622 -20.21 -16.69 1.74
N GLY A 623 -21.21 -16.38 2.58
CA GLY A 623 -21.54 -17.19 3.76
C GLY A 623 -22.02 -18.60 3.39
N LEU A 624 -22.99 -18.70 2.47
CA LEU A 624 -23.55 -19.97 2.03
C LEU A 624 -22.50 -20.87 1.33
N ILE A 625 -21.59 -20.28 0.54
CA ILE A 625 -20.45 -21.00 -0.06
C ILE A 625 -19.55 -21.61 1.01
N ARG A 626 -19.23 -20.85 2.08
CA ARG A 626 -18.27 -21.28 3.11
C ARG A 626 -18.72 -22.52 3.89
N VAL A 627 -20.02 -22.68 4.08
CA VAL A 627 -20.62 -23.82 4.80
C VAL A 627 -21.13 -24.89 3.83
N GLY A 628 -21.07 -24.63 2.52
CA GLY A 628 -21.49 -25.57 1.49
C GLY A 628 -23.00 -25.80 1.43
N ARG A 629 -23.80 -24.76 1.76
CA ARG A 629 -25.27 -24.77 1.67
C ARG A 629 -25.72 -24.63 0.20
N TRP A 630 -25.47 -25.69 -0.57
CA TRP A 630 -25.70 -25.74 -2.01
C TRP A 630 -27.20 -25.69 -2.36
N GLU A 631 -28.09 -26.21 -1.52
CA GLU A 631 -29.54 -26.23 -1.76
C GLU A 631 -30.14 -24.81 -1.76
N THR A 632 -29.84 -24.00 -0.74
CA THR A 632 -30.24 -22.59 -0.68
C THR A 632 -29.70 -21.81 -1.87
N LEU A 633 -28.44 -22.04 -2.25
CA LEU A 633 -27.83 -21.40 -3.41
C LEU A 633 -28.43 -21.84 -4.74
N LEU A 634 -28.88 -23.09 -4.85
CA LEU A 634 -29.63 -23.58 -6.00
C LEU A 634 -31.00 -22.88 -6.11
N LYS A 635 -31.70 -22.64 -4.99
CA LYS A 635 -32.94 -21.82 -4.97
C LYS A 635 -32.64 -20.40 -5.49
N VAL A 636 -31.57 -19.76 -5.01
CA VAL A 636 -31.16 -18.41 -5.44
C VAL A 636 -30.77 -18.36 -6.92
N ALA A 637 -30.04 -19.34 -7.43
CA ALA A 637 -29.66 -19.44 -8.84
C ALA A 637 -30.88 -19.68 -9.74
N LYS A 638 -31.84 -20.52 -9.33
CA LYS A 638 -33.11 -20.71 -10.05
C LYS A 638 -33.99 -19.45 -10.07
N ALA A 639 -33.95 -18.65 -9.01
CA ALA A 639 -34.66 -17.37 -8.95
C ALA A 639 -33.97 -16.26 -9.78
N ASN A 640 -32.68 -16.40 -10.11
CA ASN A 640 -31.89 -15.44 -10.89
C ASN A 640 -31.12 -16.19 -12.00
N PRO A 641 -31.81 -16.85 -12.96
CA PRO A 641 -31.20 -17.85 -13.83
C PRO A 641 -30.11 -17.30 -14.76
N ASP A 642 -30.21 -16.03 -15.17
CA ASP A 642 -29.20 -15.38 -16.01
C ASP A 642 -27.96 -14.87 -15.24
N GLU A 643 -27.96 -14.92 -13.91
CA GLU A 643 -26.89 -14.37 -13.08
C GLU A 643 -25.75 -15.38 -12.85
N VAL A 644 -24.69 -15.23 -13.66
CA VAL A 644 -23.49 -16.08 -13.64
C VAL A 644 -22.89 -16.28 -12.23
N GLU A 645 -22.83 -15.24 -11.40
CA GLU A 645 -22.24 -15.32 -10.05
C GLU A 645 -23.04 -16.26 -9.12
N CYS A 646 -24.37 -16.37 -9.30
CA CYS A 646 -25.21 -17.27 -8.52
C CYS A 646 -24.95 -18.74 -8.86
N TRP A 647 -24.74 -19.06 -10.15
CA TRP A 647 -24.33 -20.40 -10.58
C TRP A 647 -22.91 -20.74 -10.12
N ILE A 648 -21.95 -19.81 -10.23
CA ILE A 648 -20.60 -19.99 -9.67
C ILE A 648 -20.67 -20.23 -8.15
N ALA A 649 -21.53 -19.52 -7.42
CA ALA A 649 -21.73 -19.73 -5.99
C ALA A 649 -22.30 -21.12 -5.68
N PHE A 650 -23.32 -21.57 -6.40
CA PHE A 650 -23.87 -22.93 -6.30
C PHE A 650 -22.76 -23.99 -6.48
N PHE A 651 -22.00 -23.93 -7.58
CA PHE A 651 -20.92 -24.90 -7.86
C PHE A 651 -19.77 -24.83 -6.83
N LYS A 652 -19.49 -23.67 -6.22
CA LYS A 652 -18.52 -23.55 -5.12
C LYS A 652 -19.02 -24.12 -3.81
N ALA A 653 -20.30 -23.91 -3.49
CA ALA A 653 -20.89 -24.45 -2.27
C ALA A 653 -21.01 -25.98 -2.33
N SER A 654 -21.37 -26.52 -3.48
CA SER A 654 -21.40 -27.97 -3.68
C SER A 654 -19.99 -28.59 -3.75
N GLU A 655 -18.95 -27.84 -4.10
CA GLU A 655 -17.56 -28.26 -3.92
C GLU A 655 -17.21 -28.28 -2.41
N ALA A 656 -17.50 -27.18 -1.70
CA ALA A 656 -17.18 -26.98 -0.28
C ALA A 656 -18.01 -27.83 0.71
N CYS A 657 -19.18 -28.32 0.31
CA CYS A 657 -20.05 -29.15 1.16
C CYS A 657 -19.30 -30.40 1.66
N GLY A 658 -19.40 -30.72 2.96
CA GLY A 658 -18.77 -31.92 3.52
C GLY A 658 -19.31 -33.23 2.97
N CYS A 659 -20.55 -33.21 2.45
CA CYS A 659 -21.23 -34.37 1.88
C CYS A 659 -21.11 -34.40 0.34
N VAL A 660 -21.37 -35.58 -0.22
CA VAL A 660 -21.58 -35.78 -1.67
C VAL A 660 -22.87 -35.06 -2.07
N VAL A 661 -22.77 -34.10 -2.99
CA VAL A 661 -23.93 -33.40 -3.56
C VAL A 661 -24.45 -34.20 -4.75
N PRO A 662 -25.73 -34.62 -4.79
CA PRO A 662 -26.29 -35.38 -5.90
C PRO A 662 -26.36 -34.51 -7.17
N TYR A 663 -25.42 -34.73 -8.09
CA TYR A 663 -25.40 -34.09 -9.39
C TYR A 663 -26.07 -34.98 -10.43
N GLU A 664 -27.40 -34.96 -10.44
CA GLU A 664 -28.14 -35.50 -11.59
C GLU A 664 -27.91 -34.64 -12.83
N ALA A 665 -27.79 -35.26 -14.01
CA ALA A 665 -27.75 -34.54 -15.27
C ALA A 665 -29.04 -33.70 -15.50
N SER A 666 -30.18 -34.10 -14.90
CA SER A 666 -31.44 -33.35 -14.85
C SER A 666 -31.28 -31.95 -14.23
N LEU A 667 -30.38 -31.81 -13.24
CA LEU A 667 -30.11 -30.58 -12.52
C LEU A 667 -29.18 -29.66 -13.30
N LEU A 668 -28.13 -30.23 -13.91
CA LEU A 668 -27.17 -29.50 -14.74
C LEU A 668 -27.82 -28.90 -16.00
N ARG A 669 -28.79 -29.61 -16.61
CA ARG A 669 -29.60 -29.11 -17.75
C ARG A 669 -30.47 -27.88 -17.42
N GLN A 670 -30.68 -27.55 -16.14
CA GLN A 670 -31.42 -26.36 -15.72
C GLN A 670 -30.57 -25.07 -15.76
N THR A 671 -29.25 -25.17 -15.96
CA THR A 671 -28.36 -24.02 -16.13
C THR A 671 -28.51 -23.45 -17.55
N PRO A 672 -28.82 -22.15 -17.74
CA PRO A 672 -29.03 -21.58 -19.08
C PRO A 672 -27.81 -21.63 -19.99
N LEU A 673 -28.05 -21.77 -21.30
CA LEU A 673 -27.00 -21.77 -22.33
C LEU A 673 -26.15 -20.49 -22.35
N SER A 674 -26.71 -19.36 -21.93
CA SER A 674 -26.00 -18.09 -21.75
C SER A 674 -24.92 -18.19 -20.66
N VAL A 675 -25.22 -18.88 -19.56
CA VAL A 675 -24.33 -19.06 -18.40
C VAL A 675 -23.21 -20.06 -18.71
N TRP A 676 -23.51 -21.14 -19.44
CA TRP A 676 -22.50 -22.11 -19.89
C TRP A 676 -21.42 -21.55 -20.82
N ARG A 677 -21.62 -20.36 -21.39
CA ARG A 677 -20.61 -19.65 -22.19
C ARG A 677 -19.54 -18.95 -21.34
N ASP A 678 -19.75 -18.78 -20.03
CA ASP A 678 -18.74 -18.21 -19.14
C ASP A 678 -17.74 -19.30 -18.69
N GLU A 679 -16.47 -19.09 -19.05
CA GLU A 679 -15.32 -19.93 -18.70
C GLU A 679 -15.24 -20.27 -17.19
N ARG A 680 -15.62 -19.32 -16.33
CA ARG A 680 -15.56 -19.48 -14.87
C ARG A 680 -16.59 -20.47 -14.37
N VAL A 681 -17.75 -20.55 -15.03
CA VAL A 681 -18.79 -21.55 -14.73
C VAL A 681 -18.30 -22.94 -15.13
N LEU A 682 -17.81 -23.10 -16.37
CA LEU A 682 -17.30 -24.39 -16.86
C LEU A 682 -16.17 -24.94 -15.96
N LYS A 683 -15.20 -24.10 -15.57
CA LYS A 683 -14.12 -24.48 -14.65
C LYS A 683 -14.63 -24.88 -13.27
N GLN A 684 -15.60 -24.15 -12.71
CA GLN A 684 -16.13 -24.40 -11.38
C GLN A 684 -17.09 -25.61 -11.34
N ALA A 685 -17.86 -25.84 -12.41
CA ALA A 685 -18.67 -27.03 -12.61
C ALA A 685 -17.80 -28.28 -12.71
N PHE A 686 -16.73 -28.25 -13.52
CA PHE A 686 -15.75 -29.32 -13.60
C PHE A 686 -15.13 -29.64 -12.23
N LEU A 687 -14.70 -28.62 -11.47
CA LEU A 687 -14.16 -28.80 -10.11
C LEU A 687 -15.16 -29.48 -9.17
N SER A 688 -16.42 -29.04 -9.17
CA SER A 688 -17.44 -29.59 -8.28
C SER A 688 -17.89 -31.01 -8.67
N SER A 689 -18.12 -31.26 -9.96
CA SER A 689 -18.36 -32.61 -10.47
C SER A 689 -17.19 -33.54 -10.17
N PHE A 690 -15.94 -33.06 -10.28
CA PHE A 690 -14.75 -33.83 -9.93
C PHE A 690 -14.63 -34.12 -8.42
N ALA A 691 -15.05 -33.18 -7.57
CA ALA A 691 -15.03 -33.36 -6.13
C ALA A 691 -16.07 -34.39 -5.66
N ASN A 692 -17.28 -34.33 -6.24
CA ASN A 692 -18.42 -35.16 -5.87
C ASN A 692 -18.49 -36.51 -6.64
N GLY A 693 -17.74 -36.68 -7.74
CA GLY A 693 -17.67 -37.92 -8.53
C GLY A 693 -18.53 -37.96 -9.80
N PHE A 694 -19.32 -36.91 -10.06
CA PHE A 694 -20.29 -36.84 -11.15
C PHE A 694 -19.70 -36.25 -12.44
N LEU A 695 -18.59 -36.84 -12.90
CA LEU A 695 -17.95 -36.42 -14.15
C LEU A 695 -18.75 -36.84 -15.39
N LYS A 696 -19.45 -37.97 -15.37
CA LYS A 696 -20.15 -38.52 -16.55
C LYS A 696 -21.39 -37.69 -16.88
N GLU A 697 -22.11 -37.31 -15.84
CA GLU A 697 -23.32 -36.50 -15.86
C GLU A 697 -23.02 -35.08 -16.37
N LEU A 698 -21.81 -34.58 -16.10
CA LEU A 698 -21.30 -33.35 -16.71
C LEU A 698 -20.92 -33.58 -18.18
N ASP A 699 -20.30 -34.70 -18.55
CA ASP A 699 -19.95 -35.01 -19.95
C ASP A 699 -21.21 -35.08 -20.83
N GLU A 700 -22.27 -35.77 -20.38
CA GLU A 700 -23.57 -35.85 -21.08
C GLU A 700 -24.12 -34.46 -21.41
N VAL A 701 -24.17 -33.56 -20.43
CA VAL A 701 -24.68 -32.19 -20.62
C VAL A 701 -23.73 -31.34 -21.47
N LEU A 702 -22.41 -31.53 -21.33
CA LEU A 702 -21.43 -30.83 -22.16
C LEU A 702 -21.46 -31.30 -23.61
N GLU A 703 -21.77 -32.57 -23.90
CA GLU A 703 -21.96 -33.09 -25.25
C GLU A 703 -23.17 -32.45 -25.94
N GLU A 704 -24.32 -32.37 -25.25
CA GLU A 704 -25.55 -31.72 -25.74
C GLU A 704 -25.31 -30.26 -26.16
N ILE A 705 -24.49 -29.51 -25.41
CA ILE A 705 -24.18 -28.10 -25.69
C ILE A 705 -22.86 -27.89 -26.47
N SER A 706 -22.14 -28.97 -26.79
CA SER A 706 -20.78 -28.94 -27.36
C SER A 706 -20.71 -28.21 -28.72
N GLY A 707 -21.80 -28.18 -29.47
CA GLY A 707 -21.87 -27.52 -30.78
C GLY A 707 -21.64 -26.00 -30.73
N GLN A 708 -21.80 -25.35 -29.57
CA GLN A 708 -21.93 -23.89 -29.47
C GLN A 708 -20.77 -23.16 -28.75
N CYS A 709 -19.81 -23.89 -28.17
CA CYS A 709 -18.65 -23.31 -27.47
C CYS A 709 -17.39 -24.17 -27.73
N SER A 710 -16.23 -23.53 -27.94
CA SER A 710 -14.96 -24.26 -28.08
C SER A 710 -14.51 -24.88 -26.75
N LEU A 711 -14.58 -24.10 -25.66
CA LEU A 711 -14.12 -24.52 -24.34
C LEU A 711 -14.89 -25.71 -23.77
N SER A 712 -16.21 -25.83 -24.03
CA SER A 712 -16.97 -27.02 -23.60
C SER A 712 -16.48 -28.31 -24.27
N LYS A 713 -16.02 -28.24 -25.53
CA LYS A 713 -15.35 -29.38 -26.20
C LYS A 713 -14.00 -29.73 -25.57
N GLU A 714 -13.23 -28.73 -25.12
CA GLU A 714 -11.97 -28.98 -24.39
C GLU A 714 -12.23 -29.64 -23.03
N VAL A 715 -13.23 -29.16 -22.29
CA VAL A 715 -13.62 -29.73 -20.97
C VAL A 715 -14.19 -31.14 -21.13
N SER A 716 -15.11 -31.40 -22.06
CA SER A 716 -15.58 -32.77 -22.37
C SER A 716 -14.43 -33.67 -22.81
N GLY A 717 -13.51 -33.19 -23.67
CA GLY A 717 -12.31 -33.91 -24.04
C GLY A 717 -11.41 -34.29 -22.85
N LEU A 718 -11.32 -33.43 -21.83
CA LEU A 718 -10.63 -33.72 -20.56
C LEU A 718 -11.41 -34.74 -19.74
N ILE A 719 -12.73 -34.59 -19.61
CA ILE A 719 -13.58 -35.53 -18.87
C ILE A 719 -13.51 -36.94 -19.48
N ARG A 720 -13.67 -37.09 -20.79
CA ARG A 720 -13.51 -38.39 -21.47
C ARG A 720 -12.13 -39.01 -21.25
N PHE A 721 -11.06 -38.20 -21.24
CA PHE A 721 -9.72 -38.68 -20.87
C PHE A 721 -9.64 -39.15 -19.40
N LEU A 722 -10.27 -38.42 -18.48
CA LEU A 722 -10.34 -38.82 -17.08
C LEU A 722 -11.15 -40.11 -16.92
N VAL A 723 -12.34 -40.22 -17.51
CA VAL A 723 -13.24 -41.37 -17.36
C VAL A 723 -12.70 -42.63 -18.06
N HIS A 724 -12.24 -42.51 -19.31
CA HIS A 724 -11.90 -43.66 -20.17
C HIS A 724 -10.40 -43.87 -20.41
N GLY A 725 -9.52 -42.97 -19.95
CA GLY A 725 -8.08 -43.06 -20.20
C GLY A 725 -7.66 -42.84 -21.66
N ARG A 726 -8.53 -42.25 -22.48
CA ARG A 726 -8.31 -42.00 -23.91
C ARG A 726 -8.70 -40.56 -24.25
N THR A 727 -7.82 -39.85 -24.94
CA THR A 727 -8.13 -38.52 -25.50
C THR A 727 -8.81 -38.66 -26.86
N SER A 728 -9.83 -37.84 -27.13
CA SER A 728 -10.36 -37.66 -28.49
C SER A 728 -9.29 -37.13 -29.43
N LYS A 729 -9.21 -37.70 -30.65
CA LYS A 729 -8.31 -37.18 -31.69
C LYS A 729 -8.75 -35.77 -32.06
N GLY A 730 -7.81 -34.82 -32.08
CA GLY A 730 -8.06 -33.43 -32.49
C GLY A 730 -8.51 -32.48 -31.38
N THR A 731 -8.56 -32.89 -30.10
CA THR A 731 -8.72 -31.92 -29.00
C THR A 731 -7.54 -30.95 -28.99
N GLN A 732 -7.83 -29.65 -29.03
CA GLN A 732 -6.87 -28.58 -28.79
C GLN A 732 -6.98 -28.12 -27.34
N ILE A 733 -5.89 -27.61 -26.78
CA ILE A 733 -5.89 -26.97 -25.45
C ILE A 733 -5.56 -25.49 -25.65
N SER A 734 -6.51 -24.62 -25.28
CA SER A 734 -6.37 -23.17 -25.29
C SER A 734 -6.25 -22.57 -23.87
N ASP A 735 -6.57 -23.34 -22.83
CA ASP A 735 -6.52 -22.91 -21.43
C ASP A 735 -5.38 -23.56 -20.60
N SER A 736 -4.70 -22.73 -19.80
CA SER A 736 -3.55 -23.17 -18.98
C SER A 736 -3.93 -24.13 -17.86
N TYR A 737 -5.13 -23.99 -17.27
CA TYR A 737 -5.59 -24.87 -16.21
C TYR A 737 -5.99 -26.26 -16.76
N LEU A 738 -6.65 -26.33 -17.91
CA LEU A 738 -6.94 -27.62 -18.58
C LEU A 738 -5.66 -28.37 -18.94
N GLY A 739 -4.65 -27.68 -19.49
CA GLY A 739 -3.34 -28.30 -19.78
C GLY A 739 -2.63 -28.83 -18.52
N HIS A 740 -2.69 -28.08 -17.42
CA HIS A 740 -2.20 -28.56 -16.12
C HIS A 740 -2.96 -29.81 -15.64
N CYS A 741 -4.28 -29.88 -15.81
CA CYS A 741 -5.06 -31.07 -15.48
C CYS A 741 -4.63 -32.31 -16.28
N TYR A 742 -4.41 -32.21 -17.59
CA TYR A 742 -3.96 -33.36 -18.40
C TYR A 742 -2.66 -34.00 -17.91
N THR A 743 -1.73 -33.20 -17.36
CA THR A 743 -0.44 -33.68 -16.84
C THR A 743 -0.45 -34.05 -15.37
N SER A 744 -1.35 -33.48 -14.57
CA SER A 744 -1.46 -33.74 -13.12
C SER A 744 -2.16 -35.07 -12.80
N PHE A 745 -2.81 -35.68 -13.77
CA PHE A 745 -3.39 -37.02 -13.67
C PHE A 745 -2.49 -38.06 -14.35
N VAL A 746 -2.47 -39.27 -13.78
CA VAL A 746 -1.58 -40.36 -14.20
C VAL A 746 -2.42 -41.47 -14.81
N SER A 747 -2.11 -41.87 -16.04
CA SER A 747 -2.79 -42.99 -16.72
C SER A 747 -1.82 -44.16 -16.96
N ALA A 748 -2.33 -45.38 -16.79
CA ALA A 748 -1.61 -46.61 -17.15
C ALA A 748 -1.37 -46.74 -18.66
N PHE A 749 -2.06 -45.95 -19.49
CA PHE A 749 -2.08 -46.08 -20.95
C PHE A 749 -0.68 -46.25 -21.57
N LYS A 750 -0.55 -47.28 -22.43
CA LYS A 750 0.71 -47.67 -23.08
C LYS A 750 1.15 -46.66 -24.16
N GLY A 751 0.21 -46.00 -24.84
CA GLY A 751 0.49 -45.02 -25.88
C GLY A 751 0.95 -43.65 -25.37
N LYS A 752 1.42 -42.81 -26.31
CA LYS A 752 1.62 -41.38 -26.07
C LYS A 752 0.25 -40.70 -26.08
N ILE A 753 -0.08 -39.98 -25.01
CA ILE A 753 -1.15 -38.99 -25.04
C ILE A 753 -0.50 -37.75 -25.66
N CYS A 754 -1.03 -37.26 -26.78
CA CYS A 754 -0.55 -36.08 -27.46
C CYS A 754 -1.76 -35.18 -27.75
N VAL A 755 -1.89 -34.10 -26.99
CA VAL A 755 -2.93 -33.10 -27.18
C VAL A 755 -2.28 -31.85 -27.73
N SER A 756 -2.75 -31.36 -28.87
CA SER A 756 -2.21 -30.17 -29.54
C SER A 756 -2.50 -28.90 -28.74
N ILE A 757 -1.50 -28.06 -28.58
CA ILE A 757 -1.62 -26.74 -27.94
C ILE A 757 -1.95 -25.70 -29.01
N ASP A 758 -2.88 -24.77 -28.77
CA ASP A 758 -3.06 -23.60 -29.65
C ASP A 758 -2.02 -22.51 -29.31
N PRO A 759 -1.02 -22.25 -30.19
CA PRO A 759 0.01 -21.25 -29.94
C PRO A 759 -0.48 -19.79 -30.08
N LYS A 760 -1.71 -19.55 -30.55
CA LYS A 760 -2.28 -18.20 -30.72
C LYS A 760 -3.01 -17.70 -29.47
N VAL A 761 -3.49 -18.59 -28.60
CA VAL A 761 -4.26 -18.22 -27.39
C VAL A 761 -3.35 -18.02 -26.16
N SER A 762 -2.06 -18.36 -26.24
CA SER A 762 -1.10 -18.09 -25.18
C SER A 762 -0.90 -16.59 -24.97
N LYS A 763 -1.71 -15.98 -24.10
CA LYS A 763 -1.54 -14.62 -23.52
C LYS A 763 -0.37 -14.56 -22.54
N GLY A 764 0.74 -15.22 -22.89
CA GLY A 764 2.00 -15.21 -22.16
C GLY A 764 2.88 -14.02 -22.55
N PRO A 765 4.06 -13.86 -21.92
CA PRO A 765 5.06 -12.88 -22.35
C PRO A 765 5.45 -13.12 -23.82
N GLN A 766 5.80 -12.05 -24.54
CA GLN A 766 6.26 -12.18 -25.92
C GLN A 766 7.56 -13.01 -25.97
N PRO A 767 7.63 -14.06 -26.82
CA PRO A 767 8.77 -14.97 -26.82
C PRO A 767 10.01 -14.30 -27.43
N SER A 768 11.15 -14.45 -26.77
CA SER A 768 12.48 -14.04 -27.26
C SER A 768 13.19 -15.13 -28.07
N SER A 769 12.58 -16.31 -28.24
CA SER A 769 13.22 -17.54 -28.70
C SER A 769 12.41 -18.25 -29.81
N THR A 770 13.11 -19.03 -30.64
CA THR A 770 12.55 -19.90 -31.70
C THR A 770 12.05 -21.26 -31.19
N ASP A 771 12.20 -21.54 -29.89
CA ASP A 771 11.64 -22.71 -29.22
C ASP A 771 10.80 -22.27 -28.01
N ARG A 772 9.47 -22.49 -28.10
CA ARG A 772 8.51 -22.08 -27.08
C ARG A 772 8.28 -23.14 -25.99
N ARG A 773 9.05 -24.23 -25.96
CA ARG A 773 8.86 -25.30 -24.96
C ARG A 773 8.93 -24.78 -23.51
N GLY A 774 9.96 -23.99 -23.17
CA GLY A 774 10.08 -23.36 -21.85
C GLY A 774 8.91 -22.43 -21.52
N ASP A 775 8.52 -21.55 -22.45
CA ASP A 775 7.42 -20.60 -22.27
C ASP A 775 6.07 -21.31 -22.04
N LEU A 776 5.78 -22.34 -22.85
CA LEU A 776 4.57 -23.15 -22.73
C LEU A 776 4.57 -23.97 -21.44
N ALA A 777 5.72 -24.54 -21.05
CA ALA A 777 5.87 -25.28 -19.81
C ALA A 777 5.62 -24.40 -18.58
N ALA A 778 6.17 -23.18 -18.56
CA ALA A 778 5.91 -22.19 -17.53
C ALA A 778 4.43 -21.77 -17.49
N TRP A 779 3.81 -21.53 -18.64
CA TRP A 779 2.39 -21.14 -18.73
C TRP A 779 1.42 -22.23 -18.24
N PHE A 780 1.64 -23.49 -18.64
CA PHE A 780 0.87 -24.64 -18.16
C PHE A 780 1.25 -25.11 -16.75
N LYS A 781 2.32 -24.57 -16.15
CA LYS A 781 2.89 -25.02 -14.87
C LYS A 781 3.23 -26.51 -14.88
N VAL A 782 3.98 -26.93 -15.91
CA VAL A 782 4.44 -28.31 -16.11
C VAL A 782 5.96 -28.32 -16.37
N PRO A 783 6.68 -29.44 -16.14
CA PRO A 783 8.07 -29.55 -16.55
C PRO A 783 8.24 -29.44 -18.07
N GLU A 784 9.36 -28.86 -18.53
CA GLU A 784 9.60 -28.64 -19.97
C GLU A 784 9.57 -29.93 -20.79
N PHE A 785 10.04 -31.05 -20.23
CA PHE A 785 9.98 -32.36 -20.89
C PHE A 785 8.55 -32.87 -21.14
N CYS A 786 7.51 -32.28 -20.53
CA CYS A 786 6.12 -32.57 -20.85
C CYS A 786 5.61 -31.84 -22.10
N ILE A 787 6.38 -30.93 -22.69
CA ILE A 787 6.05 -30.26 -23.97
C ILE A 787 6.87 -30.90 -25.11
N ALA A 788 6.23 -31.75 -25.90
CA ALA A 788 6.80 -32.28 -27.13
C ALA A 788 6.64 -31.27 -28.28
N ARG A 789 7.59 -31.30 -29.22
CA ARG A 789 7.58 -30.51 -30.46
C ARG A 789 7.56 -31.45 -31.66
N ALA A 790 6.73 -31.17 -32.66
CA ALA A 790 6.87 -31.73 -34.00
C ALA A 790 7.02 -30.59 -35.02
N GLN A 791 7.89 -30.77 -36.00
CA GLN A 791 8.03 -29.88 -37.15
C GLN A 791 7.43 -30.58 -38.38
N SER A 792 6.60 -29.86 -39.13
CA SER A 792 6.02 -30.30 -40.39
C SER A 792 6.18 -29.19 -41.41
N GLY A 793 7.28 -29.20 -42.17
CA GLY A 793 7.68 -28.08 -43.01
C GLY A 793 8.06 -26.86 -42.17
N SER A 794 7.51 -25.69 -42.50
CA SER A 794 7.69 -24.46 -41.72
C SER A 794 6.94 -24.46 -40.38
N ASP A 795 5.87 -25.26 -40.26
CA ASP A 795 4.98 -25.20 -39.11
C ASP A 795 5.50 -26.06 -37.95
N THR A 796 5.69 -25.40 -36.81
CA THR A 796 6.02 -26.06 -35.54
C THR A 796 4.75 -26.24 -34.71
N SER A 797 4.37 -27.50 -34.46
CA SER A 797 3.29 -27.86 -33.55
C SER A 797 3.84 -28.32 -32.20
N TYR A 798 3.17 -27.92 -31.11
CA TYR A 798 3.51 -28.32 -29.74
C TYR A 798 2.41 -29.20 -29.15
N TYR A 799 2.81 -30.19 -28.34
CA TYR A 799 1.91 -31.18 -27.76
C TYR A 799 2.25 -31.41 -26.29
N LEU A 800 1.23 -31.54 -25.44
CA LEU A 800 1.41 -32.07 -24.09
C LEU A 800 1.62 -33.59 -24.15
N GLN A 801 2.66 -34.09 -23.48
CA GLN A 801 2.97 -35.51 -23.31
C GLN A 801 3.07 -35.92 -21.84
N PRO A 802 2.70 -37.17 -21.48
CA PRO A 802 2.69 -37.65 -20.10
C PRO A 802 4.09 -37.99 -19.58
N PHE A 803 4.28 -37.87 -18.26
CA PHE A 803 5.54 -38.14 -17.54
C PHE A 803 6.23 -39.46 -17.95
N PRO A 804 7.58 -39.50 -18.04
CA PRO A 804 8.34 -40.69 -18.41
C PRO A 804 8.17 -41.83 -17.38
N LEU A 805 8.49 -43.06 -17.77
CA LEU A 805 8.36 -44.23 -16.91
C LEU A 805 9.64 -44.48 -16.08
N VAL A 806 9.48 -44.90 -14.83
CA VAL A 806 10.56 -45.46 -14.01
C VAL A 806 10.47 -46.99 -14.05
N ASN A 807 11.58 -47.69 -14.32
CA ASN A 807 11.59 -49.15 -14.53
C ASN A 807 11.63 -49.99 -13.24
N THR A 808 11.99 -49.41 -12.10
CA THR A 808 12.22 -50.11 -10.81
C THR A 808 10.96 -50.16 -9.93
N ILE A 809 9.97 -50.97 -10.32
CA ILE A 809 8.59 -50.90 -9.79
C ILE A 809 8.24 -51.87 -8.64
N PRO A 810 8.65 -53.17 -8.62
CA PRO A 810 8.03 -54.17 -7.73
C PRO A 810 8.10 -53.87 -6.23
N LYS A 811 9.15 -53.19 -5.77
CA LYS A 811 9.33 -52.84 -4.36
C LYS A 811 8.62 -51.54 -3.93
N GLN A 812 7.93 -50.87 -4.85
CA GLN A 812 7.24 -49.59 -4.64
C GLN A 812 5.71 -49.74 -4.53
N LEU A 813 5.16 -50.93 -4.75
CA LEU A 813 3.73 -51.21 -4.59
C LEU A 813 3.46 -51.81 -3.19
N PHE A 814 2.51 -51.23 -2.45
CA PHE A 814 2.04 -51.78 -1.18
C PHE A 814 0.63 -52.38 -1.26
N TYR A 815 -0.26 -51.76 -2.03
CA TYR A 815 -1.62 -52.25 -2.25
C TYR A 815 -2.16 -51.77 -3.60
N ALA A 816 -3.00 -52.58 -4.23
CA ALA A 816 -3.85 -52.12 -5.32
C ALA A 816 -5.17 -52.87 -5.39
N ASN A 817 -6.21 -52.15 -5.82
CA ASN A 817 -7.44 -52.68 -6.36
C ASN A 817 -7.81 -51.87 -7.63
N SER A 818 -9.04 -52.06 -8.15
CA SER A 818 -9.54 -51.39 -9.37
C SER A 818 -9.78 -49.87 -9.26
N GLU A 819 -9.60 -49.30 -8.07
CA GLU A 819 -10.07 -47.97 -7.65
C GLU A 819 -9.00 -47.16 -6.90
N ILE A 820 -8.19 -47.84 -6.08
CA ILE A 820 -7.17 -47.27 -5.20
C ILE A 820 -5.87 -48.07 -5.36
N VAL A 821 -4.75 -47.35 -5.49
CA VAL A 821 -3.40 -47.92 -5.54
C VAL A 821 -2.52 -47.16 -4.56
N ILE A 822 -1.87 -47.87 -3.63
CA ILE A 822 -0.96 -47.30 -2.63
C ILE A 822 0.45 -47.75 -2.93
N GLY A 823 1.36 -46.79 -3.04
CA GLY A 823 2.76 -47.03 -3.36
C GLY A 823 3.73 -46.11 -2.63
N TYR A 824 5.01 -46.27 -2.96
CA TYR A 824 6.14 -45.57 -2.36
C TYR A 824 6.94 -44.81 -3.42
N LYS A 825 7.13 -43.51 -3.20
CA LYS A 825 8.04 -42.66 -3.96
C LYS A 825 9.43 -42.74 -3.31
N PRO A 826 10.48 -43.23 -3.99
CA PRO A 826 11.85 -43.16 -3.48
C PRO A 826 12.41 -41.73 -3.59
N ILE A 827 13.55 -41.49 -2.94
CA ILE A 827 14.31 -40.24 -3.04
C ILE A 827 14.71 -39.99 -4.51
N GLY A 828 14.72 -38.72 -4.94
CA GLY A 828 15.16 -38.31 -6.28
C GLY A 828 14.19 -38.60 -7.45
N ALA A 829 13.13 -39.39 -7.25
CA ALA A 829 12.19 -39.72 -8.32
C ALA A 829 10.95 -38.81 -8.35
N SER A 830 10.48 -38.45 -9.56
CA SER A 830 9.18 -37.78 -9.75
C SER A 830 8.03 -38.71 -9.35
N ILE A 831 7.12 -38.19 -8.50
CA ILE A 831 5.94 -38.92 -8.05
C ILE A 831 5.04 -39.36 -9.21
N GLN A 832 4.84 -38.52 -10.23
CA GLN A 832 4.03 -38.84 -11.40
C GLN A 832 4.66 -39.98 -12.22
N SER A 833 5.98 -39.98 -12.38
CA SER A 833 6.72 -41.02 -13.10
C SER A 833 6.68 -42.38 -12.37
N VAL A 834 6.82 -42.35 -11.04
CA VAL A 834 6.69 -43.54 -10.16
C VAL A 834 5.27 -44.08 -10.18
N ALA A 835 4.28 -43.21 -9.97
CA ALA A 835 2.86 -43.56 -10.05
C ALA A 835 2.51 -44.22 -11.39
N ARG A 836 3.06 -43.70 -12.51
CA ARG A 836 2.84 -44.28 -13.84
C ARG A 836 3.44 -45.67 -13.98
N GLY A 837 4.63 -45.89 -13.39
CA GLY A 837 5.25 -47.21 -13.28
C GLY A 837 4.36 -48.19 -12.52
N VAL A 838 3.92 -47.81 -11.31
CA VAL A 838 3.07 -48.66 -10.46
C VAL A 838 1.74 -49.00 -11.13
N LEU A 839 1.03 -48.03 -11.73
CA LEU A 839 -0.24 -48.30 -12.44
C LEU A 839 -0.06 -49.28 -13.62
N ARG A 840 1.05 -49.21 -14.35
CA ARG A 840 1.36 -50.17 -15.42
C ARG A 840 1.68 -51.57 -14.90
N PHE A 841 2.33 -51.69 -13.75
CA PHE A 841 2.68 -52.98 -13.15
C PHE A 841 1.45 -53.75 -12.64
N VAL A 842 0.43 -53.04 -12.15
CA VAL A 842 -0.86 -53.64 -11.74
C VAL A 842 -1.82 -53.83 -12.93
N ASP A 843 -1.45 -53.36 -14.13
CA ASP A 843 -2.28 -53.33 -15.35
C ASP A 843 -3.67 -52.68 -15.15
N THR A 844 -3.78 -51.69 -14.26
CA THR A 844 -5.07 -51.05 -13.95
C THR A 844 -5.53 -50.17 -15.11
N HIS A 845 -6.76 -50.39 -15.58
CA HIS A 845 -7.32 -49.61 -16.68
C HIS A 845 -7.96 -48.29 -16.21
N GLY A 846 -7.58 -47.18 -16.84
CA GLY A 846 -8.15 -45.85 -16.65
C GLY A 846 -7.13 -44.76 -16.32
N THR A 847 -7.62 -43.68 -15.73
CA THR A 847 -6.83 -42.54 -15.26
C THR A 847 -7.00 -42.37 -13.76
N TYR A 848 -5.91 -42.02 -13.08
CA TYR A 848 -5.84 -41.89 -11.63
C TYR A 848 -5.30 -40.50 -11.26
N ARG A 849 -5.66 -40.02 -10.08
CA ARG A 849 -5.08 -38.82 -9.47
C ARG A 849 -4.32 -39.20 -8.21
N ILE A 850 -3.21 -38.54 -7.95
CA ILE A 850 -2.56 -38.55 -6.64
C ILE A 850 -3.54 -37.90 -5.65
N GLY A 851 -4.20 -38.73 -4.84
CA GLY A 851 -5.17 -38.30 -3.83
C GLY A 851 -4.50 -37.86 -2.54
N PHE A 852 -3.34 -38.45 -2.21
CA PHE A 852 -2.58 -38.18 -1.00
C PHE A 852 -1.09 -38.48 -1.25
N LEU A 853 -0.20 -37.67 -0.65
CA LEU A 853 1.25 -37.80 -0.74
C LEU A 853 1.88 -37.28 0.55
N ILE A 854 2.59 -38.15 1.27
CA ILE A 854 3.40 -37.78 2.44
C ILE A 854 4.80 -37.40 1.97
N ALA A 855 5.39 -36.36 2.57
CA ALA A 855 6.72 -35.84 2.27
C ALA A 855 7.01 -35.60 0.76
N PRO A 856 6.47 -34.53 0.15
CA PRO A 856 6.59 -34.30 -1.29
C PRO A 856 8.03 -34.16 -1.81
N SER A 857 8.94 -33.60 -1.00
CA SER A 857 10.37 -33.45 -1.28
C SER A 857 11.13 -34.78 -1.13
N ALA A 858 11.00 -35.43 0.03
CA ALA A 858 11.70 -36.68 0.37
C ALA A 858 11.03 -37.95 -0.20
N SER A 859 11.46 -39.12 0.25
CA SER A 859 10.78 -40.39 -0.03
C SER A 859 9.51 -40.53 0.82
N GLY A 860 8.43 -41.05 0.25
CA GLY A 860 7.15 -41.07 0.95
C GLY A 860 6.07 -41.93 0.31
N LEU A 861 5.02 -42.19 1.09
CA LEU A 861 3.84 -42.94 0.66
C LEU A 861 2.92 -42.05 -0.18
N PHE A 862 2.35 -42.64 -1.22
CA PHE A 862 1.32 -42.00 -2.03
C PHE A 862 0.10 -42.91 -2.21
N LEU A 863 -1.07 -42.29 -2.31
CA LEU A 863 -2.32 -42.92 -2.70
C LEU A 863 -2.75 -42.35 -4.05
N LEU A 864 -2.94 -43.24 -5.02
CA LEU A 864 -3.64 -42.96 -6.27
C LEU A 864 -5.08 -43.40 -6.10
N ARG A 865 -6.03 -42.52 -6.46
CA ARG A 865 -7.44 -42.89 -6.64
C ARG A 865 -7.82 -42.78 -8.10
N LYS A 866 -8.78 -43.58 -8.54
CA LYS A 866 -9.36 -43.46 -9.89
C LYS A 866 -10.02 -42.09 -10.03
N SER A 867 -9.84 -41.46 -11.18
CA SER A 867 -10.35 -40.13 -11.53
C SER A 867 -11.86 -39.98 -11.30
N VAL A 868 -12.63 -41.03 -11.60
CA VAL A 868 -14.09 -41.06 -11.54
C VAL A 868 -14.67 -41.11 -10.13
N ILE A 869 -13.87 -41.43 -9.11
CA ILE A 869 -14.35 -41.49 -7.72
C ILE A 869 -14.11 -40.14 -7.07
N GLY A 870 -15.19 -39.50 -6.60
CA GLY A 870 -15.13 -38.21 -5.92
C GLY A 870 -14.26 -38.26 -4.66
N VAL A 871 -13.55 -37.16 -4.35
CA VAL A 871 -12.74 -37.07 -3.11
C VAL A 871 -13.57 -37.22 -1.84
N LYS A 872 -14.87 -36.89 -1.92
CA LYS A 872 -15.80 -36.96 -0.80
C LYS A 872 -16.32 -38.37 -0.53
N ASN A 873 -16.13 -39.30 -1.47
CA ASN A 873 -16.54 -40.70 -1.30
C ASN A 873 -15.50 -41.50 -0.49
N MET A 874 -14.38 -40.89 -0.10
CA MET A 874 -13.28 -41.56 0.61
C MET A 874 -12.95 -40.88 1.93
N GLU A 875 -13.04 -41.64 3.02
CA GLU A 875 -12.49 -41.27 4.33
C GLU A 875 -11.19 -42.02 4.61
N LEU A 876 -10.25 -41.34 5.25
CA LEU A 876 -9.00 -41.88 5.74
C LEU A 876 -9.02 -41.99 7.27
N THR A 877 -8.33 -42.99 7.80
CA THR A 877 -7.82 -42.95 9.18
C THR A 877 -6.30 -43.10 9.13
N LEU A 878 -5.58 -42.12 9.68
CA LEU A 878 -4.13 -42.04 9.67
C LEU A 878 -3.60 -42.21 11.09
N GLN A 879 -2.69 -43.15 11.30
CA GLN A 879 -1.85 -43.20 12.50
C GLN A 879 -0.47 -42.68 12.17
N ILE A 880 -0.09 -41.58 12.81
CA ILE A 880 1.15 -40.84 12.57
C ILE A 880 2.02 -40.95 13.81
N GLU A 881 3.16 -41.60 13.67
CA GLU A 881 4.23 -41.65 14.68
C GLU A 881 5.12 -40.41 14.49
N MET A 882 5.39 -39.69 15.56
CA MET A 882 6.00 -38.36 15.54
C MET A 882 7.07 -38.27 16.62
N GLU A 883 8.22 -37.68 16.29
CA GLU A 883 9.26 -37.33 17.25
C GLU A 883 9.24 -35.81 17.47
N LEU A 884 9.08 -35.37 18.72
CA LEU A 884 8.81 -33.98 19.08
C LEU A 884 9.83 -33.41 20.07
N ILE A 885 10.13 -32.13 19.92
CA ILE A 885 10.97 -31.31 20.80
C ILE A 885 10.26 -30.00 21.19
N PRO A 886 10.54 -29.42 22.37
CA PRO A 886 9.98 -28.14 22.77
C PRO A 886 10.54 -27.00 21.91
N CYS A 887 9.68 -26.05 21.52
CA CYS A 887 10.04 -24.89 20.69
C CYS A 887 10.92 -23.84 21.41
N SER A 888 11.21 -24.01 22.70
CA SER A 888 11.99 -23.06 23.51
C SER A 888 12.75 -23.78 24.63
N VAL A 889 13.73 -23.09 25.21
CA VAL A 889 14.58 -23.57 26.31
C VAL A 889 13.85 -23.59 27.68
N CYS A 890 12.57 -23.20 27.73
CA CYS A 890 11.74 -23.28 28.92
C CYS A 890 11.39 -24.74 29.28
N PRO A 891 11.05 -25.04 30.55
CA PRO A 891 10.62 -26.38 30.96
C PRO A 891 9.45 -26.86 30.09
N SER A 892 9.58 -28.06 29.54
CA SER A 892 8.73 -28.58 28.46
C SER A 892 7.24 -28.44 28.78
N PRO A 893 6.47 -27.62 28.05
CA PRO A 893 5.04 -27.44 28.32
C PRO A 893 4.32 -28.76 28.12
N LEU A 894 3.53 -29.23 29.08
CA LEU A 894 2.75 -30.46 28.89
C LEU A 894 1.68 -30.21 27.83
N LEU A 895 1.71 -30.98 26.73
CA LEU A 895 0.64 -31.00 25.73
C LEU A 895 -0.72 -31.15 26.43
N SER A 896 -1.67 -30.26 26.13
CA SER A 896 -2.91 -30.18 26.88
C SER A 896 -3.74 -31.46 26.79
N ALA A 897 -4.47 -31.80 27.86
CA ALA A 897 -5.36 -32.95 27.87
C ALA A 897 -6.45 -32.88 26.77
N LYS A 898 -6.86 -31.66 26.39
CA LYS A 898 -7.78 -31.42 25.26
C LYS A 898 -7.13 -31.80 23.93
N PHE A 899 -5.87 -31.44 23.72
CA PHE A 899 -5.10 -31.78 22.53
C PHE A 899 -4.85 -33.29 22.42
N PHE A 900 -4.44 -33.94 23.53
CA PHE A 900 -4.33 -35.41 23.62
C PHE A 900 -5.63 -36.11 23.22
N ALA A 901 -6.78 -35.68 23.75
CA ALA A 901 -8.08 -36.25 23.44
C ALA A 901 -8.50 -36.03 21.98
N ARG A 902 -8.31 -34.81 21.46
CA ARG A 902 -8.68 -34.43 20.08
C ARG A 902 -7.98 -35.28 19.01
N TYR A 903 -6.72 -35.63 19.25
CA TYR A 903 -5.90 -36.41 18.33
C TYR A 903 -5.70 -37.88 18.75
N LYS A 904 -6.41 -38.33 19.81
CA LYS A 904 -6.27 -39.66 20.43
C LYS A 904 -4.80 -40.06 20.60
N MET A 905 -4.00 -39.16 21.15
CA MET A 905 -2.55 -39.36 21.20
C MET A 905 -2.15 -40.41 22.23
N VAL A 906 -1.20 -41.25 21.85
CA VAL A 906 -0.58 -42.26 22.71
C VAL A 906 0.90 -41.96 22.83
N PHE A 907 1.38 -41.75 24.05
CA PHE A 907 2.81 -41.63 24.33
C PHE A 907 3.50 -42.98 24.11
N LEU A 908 4.59 -42.99 23.34
CA LEU A 908 5.34 -44.20 23.02
C LEU A 908 6.62 -44.31 23.85
N ASP A 909 7.45 -43.27 23.86
CA ASP A 909 8.79 -43.29 24.47
C ASP A 909 9.31 -41.85 24.72
N ARG A 910 10.35 -41.71 25.55
CA ARG A 910 11.10 -40.46 25.77
C ARG A 910 12.60 -40.74 25.77
N SER A 911 13.32 -40.08 24.87
CA SER A 911 14.78 -40.09 24.85
C SER A 911 15.32 -39.48 26.15
N LYS A 912 16.28 -40.18 26.78
CA LYS A 912 16.92 -39.73 28.02
C LYS A 912 17.95 -38.60 27.83
N SER A 913 18.47 -38.41 26.61
CA SER A 913 19.59 -37.49 26.36
C SER A 913 19.17 -36.10 25.86
N GLU A 914 18.05 -35.99 25.14
CA GLU A 914 17.74 -34.77 24.34
C GLU A 914 16.33 -34.20 24.57
N GLY A 915 15.56 -34.78 25.50
CA GLY A 915 14.19 -34.33 25.77
C GLY A 915 13.16 -34.66 24.68
N VAL A 916 13.58 -35.34 23.60
CA VAL A 916 12.73 -35.83 22.51
C VAL A 916 11.65 -36.77 23.04
N VAL A 917 10.40 -36.52 22.67
CA VAL A 917 9.24 -37.34 23.00
C VAL A 917 8.68 -38.00 21.74
N LYS A 918 8.44 -39.32 21.79
CA LYS A 918 7.79 -40.06 20.70
C LYS A 918 6.32 -40.26 21.00
N LEU A 919 5.46 -39.83 20.08
CA LEU A 919 3.99 -39.85 20.21
C LEU A 919 3.35 -40.45 18.96
N LEU A 920 2.24 -41.16 19.14
CA LEU A 920 1.38 -41.67 18.08
C LEU A 920 0.07 -40.89 18.08
N ALA A 921 -0.22 -40.14 17.02
CA ALA A 921 -1.50 -39.46 16.81
C ALA A 921 -2.41 -40.28 15.87
N THR A 922 -3.72 -40.31 16.15
CA THR A 922 -4.71 -40.98 15.30
C THR A 922 -5.73 -39.99 14.75
N LEU A 923 -5.56 -39.59 13.48
CA LEU A 923 -6.54 -38.80 12.74
C LEU A 923 -7.63 -39.75 12.23
N SER A 924 -8.82 -39.72 12.85
CA SER A 924 -9.96 -40.58 12.49
C SER A 924 -10.89 -39.89 11.48
N ARG A 925 -11.44 -40.62 10.51
CA ARG A 925 -12.47 -40.15 9.55
C ARG A 925 -12.14 -38.81 8.87
N VAL A 926 -10.94 -38.72 8.32
CA VAL A 926 -10.48 -37.54 7.57
C VAL A 926 -10.92 -37.68 6.11
N PRO A 927 -11.75 -36.78 5.55
CA PRO A 927 -12.05 -36.80 4.12
C PRO A 927 -10.77 -36.72 3.30
N LEU A 928 -10.62 -37.53 2.24
CA LEU A 928 -9.40 -37.58 1.43
C LEU A 928 -9.00 -36.20 0.89
N ALA A 929 -9.99 -35.35 0.56
CA ALA A 929 -9.79 -33.96 0.17
C ALA A 929 -8.99 -33.12 1.17
N SER A 930 -9.14 -33.41 2.46
CA SER A 930 -8.61 -32.63 3.59
C SER A 930 -7.44 -33.32 4.30
N ALA A 931 -6.94 -34.43 3.77
CA ALA A 931 -5.91 -35.24 4.41
C ALA A 931 -4.61 -34.46 4.70
N ASN A 932 -4.10 -33.74 3.70
CA ASN A 932 -2.90 -32.90 3.85
C ASN A 932 -3.15 -31.70 4.80
N ASP A 933 -4.35 -31.12 4.76
CA ASP A 933 -4.73 -30.04 5.66
C ASP A 933 -4.81 -30.50 7.12
N MET A 934 -5.32 -31.71 7.38
CA MET A 934 -5.34 -32.25 8.75
C MET A 934 -3.94 -32.51 9.31
N ILE A 935 -2.99 -32.97 8.49
CA ILE A 935 -1.58 -33.12 8.90
C ILE A 935 -0.95 -31.73 9.18
N ARG A 936 -1.22 -30.75 8.32
CA ARG A 936 -0.78 -29.36 8.54
C ARG A 936 -1.39 -28.74 9.80
N ASN A 937 -2.67 -28.99 10.06
CA ASN A 937 -3.36 -28.52 11.26
C ASN A 937 -2.79 -29.19 12.51
N LEU A 938 -2.47 -30.49 12.46
CA LEU A 938 -1.75 -31.18 13.53
C LEU A 938 -0.39 -30.51 13.82
N LYS A 939 0.40 -30.14 12.80
CA LYS A 939 1.64 -29.36 12.98
C LYS A 939 1.40 -27.98 13.60
N MET A 940 0.37 -27.27 13.14
CA MET A 940 0.03 -25.92 13.61
C MET A 940 -0.44 -25.92 15.08
N ASP A 941 -1.22 -26.93 15.46
CA ASP A 941 -1.74 -27.11 16.80
C ASP A 941 -0.65 -27.60 17.77
N LEU A 942 0.27 -28.48 17.33
CA LEU A 942 1.50 -28.84 18.06
C LEU A 942 2.34 -27.59 18.37
N ASN A 943 2.58 -26.75 17.35
CA ASN A 943 3.35 -25.52 17.50
C ASN A 943 2.71 -24.54 18.50
N SER A 944 1.37 -24.45 18.57
CA SER A 944 0.68 -23.63 19.59
C SER A 944 0.74 -24.20 21.01
N GLU A 945 0.86 -25.52 21.16
CA GLU A 945 1.11 -26.17 22.45
C GLU A 945 2.60 -26.11 22.85
N GLY A 946 3.45 -25.47 22.03
CA GLY A 946 4.88 -25.24 22.32
C GLY A 946 5.83 -26.37 21.88
N TRP A 947 5.39 -27.25 20.98
CA TRP A 947 6.17 -28.38 20.45
C TRP A 947 6.31 -28.33 18.94
N THR A 948 7.44 -28.80 18.42
CA THR A 948 7.67 -28.97 16.98
C THR A 948 8.26 -30.35 16.69
N PHE A 949 8.23 -30.77 15.42
CA PHE A 949 8.92 -31.96 14.96
C PHE A 949 10.44 -31.81 15.09
N VAL A 950 11.14 -32.92 15.26
CA VAL A 950 12.58 -32.96 15.00
C VAL A 950 12.79 -32.75 13.50
N GLU A 951 13.68 -31.83 13.13
CA GLU A 951 14.11 -31.66 11.74
C GLU A 951 15.34 -32.56 11.52
N GLU A 952 15.14 -33.74 10.92
CA GLU A 952 16.23 -34.55 10.37
C GLU A 952 16.74 -33.82 9.11
N ASP A 953 17.80 -33.01 9.25
CA ASP A 953 18.52 -32.26 8.20
C ASP A 953 17.71 -31.28 7.29
N VAL A 954 18.41 -30.27 6.77
CA VAL A 954 17.82 -29.09 6.07
C VAL A 954 17.04 -29.46 4.80
N ASP A 955 17.24 -30.63 4.22
CA ASP A 955 16.63 -31.09 2.97
C ASP A 955 15.67 -32.31 3.09
N PHE A 956 15.60 -33.00 4.24
CA PHE A 956 14.83 -34.27 4.34
C PHE A 956 13.41 -34.14 4.92
N GLY A 957 13.11 -33.05 5.63
CA GLY A 957 11.76 -32.70 6.08
C GLY A 957 11.28 -33.41 7.37
N ASP A 958 10.12 -32.97 7.87
CA ASP A 958 9.58 -33.30 9.20
C ASP A 958 9.67 -34.80 9.59
N SER A 959 10.20 -35.09 10.79
CA SER A 959 10.40 -36.44 11.34
C SER A 959 9.09 -37.16 11.79
N TYR A 960 8.10 -37.29 10.90
CA TYR A 960 6.90 -38.09 11.16
C TYR A 960 6.74 -39.25 10.17
N ARG A 961 6.29 -40.39 10.69
CA ARG A 961 6.16 -41.65 9.95
C ARG A 961 4.72 -42.15 10.05
N VAL A 962 4.09 -42.44 8.91
CA VAL A 962 2.74 -43.02 8.90
C VAL A 962 2.83 -44.52 9.12
N ARG A 963 2.32 -44.96 10.27
CA ARG A 963 2.38 -46.35 10.76
C ARG A 963 1.20 -47.19 10.27
N GLN A 964 0.03 -46.56 10.12
CA GLN A 964 -1.17 -47.20 9.60
C GLN A 964 -1.99 -46.20 8.79
N LEU A 965 -2.52 -46.67 7.67
CA LEU A 965 -3.46 -45.96 6.80
C LEU A 965 -4.66 -46.87 6.57
N ASN A 966 -5.86 -46.40 6.92
CA ASN A 966 -7.10 -47.10 6.60
C ASN A 966 -7.87 -46.23 5.61
N VAL A 967 -8.39 -46.83 4.54
CA VAL A 967 -9.24 -46.16 3.56
C VAL A 967 -10.63 -46.78 3.63
N LEU A 968 -11.64 -45.94 3.84
CA LEU A 968 -13.05 -46.30 3.76
C LEU A 968 -13.63 -45.68 2.49
N ASP A 969 -14.13 -46.51 1.59
CA ASP A 969 -15.02 -46.05 0.53
C ASP A 969 -16.46 -46.00 1.06
N LEU A 970 -17.03 -44.79 1.09
CA LEU A 970 -18.37 -44.52 1.61
C LEU A 970 -19.49 -45.03 0.69
N HIS A 971 -19.22 -45.22 -0.60
CA HIS A 971 -20.21 -45.74 -1.56
C HIS A 971 -20.30 -47.27 -1.50
N LEU A 972 -19.19 -47.95 -1.22
CA LEU A 972 -19.13 -49.42 -1.17
C LEU A 972 -19.18 -49.98 0.26
N GLY A 973 -19.05 -49.14 1.29
CA GLY A 973 -18.95 -49.56 2.70
C GLY A 973 -17.72 -50.41 3.01
N LYS A 974 -16.74 -50.45 2.10
CA LYS A 974 -15.56 -51.32 2.19
C LYS A 974 -14.43 -50.63 2.94
N HIS A 975 -14.08 -51.18 4.10
CA HIS A 975 -12.85 -50.83 4.81
C HIS A 975 -11.67 -51.58 4.21
N SER A 976 -10.64 -50.83 3.80
CA SER A 976 -9.32 -51.38 3.47
C SER A 976 -8.31 -50.89 4.50
N GLN A 977 -7.85 -51.78 5.37
CA GLN A 977 -6.96 -51.48 6.49
C GLN A 977 -5.50 -51.80 6.12
N PHE A 978 -4.57 -50.85 6.24
CA PHE A 978 -3.16 -51.03 5.86
C PHE A 978 -2.21 -50.67 7.00
N THR A 979 -1.73 -51.68 7.70
CA THR A 979 -0.60 -51.56 8.63
C THR A 979 0.70 -51.56 7.84
N ILE A 980 1.52 -50.52 7.98
CA ILE A 980 2.73 -50.33 7.18
C ILE A 980 3.92 -50.93 7.95
N PRO A 981 4.59 -51.99 7.43
CA PRO A 981 5.63 -52.66 8.18
C PRO A 981 6.84 -51.74 8.41
N SER A 982 7.16 -51.46 9.67
CA SER A 982 8.31 -50.63 10.06
C SER A 982 9.64 -51.16 9.52
N SER A 983 9.75 -52.47 9.29
CA SER A 983 10.91 -53.12 8.64
C SER A 983 11.05 -52.82 7.14
N ARG A 984 9.96 -52.49 6.42
CA ARG A 984 10.02 -52.17 4.98
C ARG A 984 10.42 -50.71 4.70
N LEU A 985 10.21 -49.82 5.67
CA LEU A 985 10.70 -48.43 5.61
C LEU A 985 12.19 -48.32 5.96
N LYS A 986 12.72 -49.21 6.83
CA LYS A 986 14.16 -49.25 7.17
C LYS A 986 15.08 -49.70 6.03
N ASN A 987 14.56 -50.39 5.01
CA ASN A 987 15.38 -50.96 3.93
C ASN A 987 15.66 -49.98 2.77
N TYR A 988 15.46 -48.66 2.98
CA TYR A 988 15.72 -47.60 2.00
C TYR A 988 16.51 -46.40 2.54
N SER A 989 17.13 -46.56 3.71
CA SER A 989 18.17 -45.63 4.20
C SER A 989 19.56 -46.12 3.78
N HIS A 990 19.92 -45.87 2.53
CA HIS A 990 21.28 -45.90 2.00
C HIS A 990 21.40 -44.97 0.80
#